data_AF-A0A484GSY7-F1
#
_entry.id   AF-A0A484GSY7-F1
#
_cell.length_a   1.000
_cell.length_b   1.000
_cell.length_c   1.000
_cell.angle_alpha   90.00
_cell.angle_beta   90.00
_cell.angle_gamma   90.00
#
_symmetry.space_group_name_H-M   'P 1'
#
loop_
_entity.id
_entity.type
_entity.pdbx_description
1 polymer ?
#
loop_
_entity_poly.entity_id
_entity_poly.type
_entity_poly.pdbx_seq_one_letter_code
_entity_poly.pdbx_strand_id
1 'polypeptide(L)'
;MWVLLRSGYPLRILLPLRGLWMGWRGLPRSLAVGPPRRRYRKEALAALEVPVLPVTATEIRQYLRAHGIPFQDGHSCVRAPSPFVGASKLKDETGAATSFSLFIDKTTGRFLCMTSLAEGSWEDFQASVEGRGDGAREGVLLSEAPEAEDSEEVQRIWDRAVPLWELPEPKEAQLARVMFGLTKVTDDTLKRFSVRYLRPAHSLVFPWFSPGGLGLRGLKLLGAEGQGDRVHYMETTIPQAGAFHNLFGLPLISRRDVEVVLTSRELDSLALSQSTGLPTLALPRGTACLPPVLLPYLEQFRRIVLWLGDDLRSWEAAKLFARKLNPKRCSLVRPGDQQPSPLEALNQGLNLSRILRTALPAWHKSIVSFRQLREEVLGELSNVEQAAGVRWSRFPDLNRLLKGHRKGELTVFTGPTGSGKTTFISEYALDLCTQGVNTLWGSFEISNVRLARVMLTQFAVGRLEEQLDKYDEWADRFEDLPLYFMTFHGQQSIRTVIDTMQHAVYVYDICHVVIDNLQFMMGHEQLSTDRIAAQDYIIGAFRKFATDSSCHVTLVIHPRKEDDDKELQTASIFGSAKASQEADNVLILQDRRLVTGPGKRYLQVSKNRFDGDVGVFPLEFNKSSLTFSIPPKSKARLKKIKDDNGLVAKKPSSGKKGAVPQISETHSDQAPNPNKPDLSKPSR
;
A
#
# COMPACT_ATOMS: atom_id res chain seq x y z
N MET A 1 -28.45 -30.71 9.96
CA MET A 1 -28.99 -32.00 9.50
C MET A 1 -28.61 -32.17 8.03
N TRP A 2 -27.95 -33.23 7.52
CA TRP A 2 -27.08 -34.31 8.07
C TRP A 2 -25.65 -34.10 7.49
N VAL A 3 -24.50 -34.64 7.93
CA VAL A 3 -24.07 -35.72 8.86
C VAL A 3 -23.76 -37.10 8.23
N LEU A 4 -22.43 -37.38 8.06
CA LEU A 4 -21.74 -38.69 7.89
C LEU A 4 -21.88 -39.42 6.52
N LEU A 5 -20.88 -40.13 5.99
CA LEU A 5 -19.95 -41.12 6.61
C LEU A 5 -18.47 -41.06 6.11
N ARG A 6 -17.59 -41.88 6.72
CA ARG A 6 -16.10 -41.88 6.60
C ARG A 6 -15.51 -43.21 6.07
N SER A 7 -14.20 -43.19 5.80
CA SER A 7 -13.22 -44.31 5.71
C SER A 7 -13.09 -45.03 4.35
N GLY A 8 -11.92 -45.58 3.93
CA GLY A 8 -10.58 -45.58 4.56
C GLY A 8 -9.45 -46.09 3.62
N TYR A 9 -8.21 -45.68 3.92
CA TYR A 9 -6.92 -46.02 3.24
C TYR A 9 -6.33 -47.38 3.70
N PRO A 10 -5.10 -47.82 3.31
CA PRO A 10 -4.30 -47.69 2.06
C PRO A 10 -3.67 -49.04 1.58
N LEU A 11 -2.84 -49.03 0.52
CA LEU A 11 -1.63 -49.91 0.45
C LEU A 11 -0.57 -49.37 -0.55
N ARG A 12 0.69 -49.82 -0.40
CA ARG A 12 1.91 -49.19 -0.97
C ARG A 12 2.84 -50.23 -1.64
N ILE A 13 3.42 -49.85 -2.79
CA ILE A 13 4.78 -50.17 -3.29
C ILE A 13 5.13 -51.65 -3.61
N LEU A 14 5.59 -51.93 -4.85
CA LEU A 14 6.94 -52.49 -5.15
C LEU A 14 7.22 -52.65 -6.67
N LEU A 15 8.37 -52.11 -7.11
CA LEU A 15 9.20 -52.53 -8.27
C LEU A 15 10.15 -53.68 -7.79
N PRO A 16 11.01 -54.35 -8.61
CA PRO A 16 11.56 -53.99 -9.94
C PRO A 16 11.75 -55.17 -10.95
N LEU A 17 12.45 -54.95 -12.08
CA LEU A 17 13.55 -55.81 -12.59
C LEU A 17 14.30 -55.19 -13.80
N ARG A 18 15.50 -55.71 -14.14
CA ARG A 18 16.52 -55.10 -15.04
C ARG A 18 17.20 -56.17 -15.95
N GLY A 19 17.63 -55.79 -17.16
CA GLY A 19 18.58 -56.51 -18.04
C GLY A 19 18.52 -55.97 -19.48
N LEU A 20 19.56 -55.34 -20.08
CA LEU A 20 20.82 -55.84 -20.69
C LEU A 20 20.61 -56.78 -21.91
N TRP A 21 21.34 -56.68 -23.06
CA TRP A 21 22.14 -55.61 -23.71
C TRP A 21 22.56 -56.06 -25.15
N MET A 22 23.06 -55.15 -26.01
CA MET A 22 23.61 -55.34 -27.39
C MET A 22 22.62 -55.66 -28.54
N GLY A 23 22.80 -55.16 -29.79
CA GLY A 23 23.74 -54.12 -30.25
C GLY A 23 23.70 -53.74 -31.76
N TRP A 24 24.13 -52.51 -32.04
CA TRP A 24 24.86 -52.00 -33.24
C TRP A 24 24.15 -51.64 -34.59
N ARG A 25 24.23 -50.31 -34.86
CA ARG A 25 24.42 -49.58 -36.15
C ARG A 25 23.25 -49.36 -37.13
N GLY A 26 22.82 -48.10 -37.22
CA GLY A 26 22.04 -47.51 -38.32
C GLY A 26 21.49 -46.12 -37.98
N LEU A 27 22.07 -45.03 -38.51
CA LEU A 27 21.54 -43.65 -38.44
C LEU A 27 20.41 -43.46 -39.49
N PRO A 28 19.42 -42.54 -39.31
CA PRO A 28 19.63 -41.13 -38.97
C PRO A 28 18.78 -40.57 -37.81
N ARG A 29 19.15 -39.37 -37.32
CA ARG A 29 18.45 -38.66 -36.24
C ARG A 29 17.12 -38.07 -36.70
N SER A 30 16.00 -38.55 -36.15
CA SER A 30 14.72 -37.84 -36.14
C SER A 30 14.31 -37.42 -34.73
N LEU A 31 13.92 -36.15 -34.63
CA LEU A 31 13.04 -35.50 -33.65
C LEU A 31 12.54 -36.36 -32.46
N ALA A 32 13.13 -36.12 -31.28
CA ALA A 32 12.50 -36.42 -29.99
C ALA A 32 12.40 -35.12 -29.19
N VAL A 33 11.18 -34.75 -28.80
CA VAL A 33 10.88 -33.55 -28.01
C VAL A 33 11.37 -33.77 -26.58
N GLY A 34 12.49 -33.13 -26.21
CA GLY A 34 12.84 -32.96 -24.80
C GLY A 34 11.91 -31.95 -24.13
N PRO A 35 11.76 -31.99 -22.79
CA PRO A 35 11.03 -30.94 -22.08
C PRO A 35 11.67 -29.58 -22.38
N PRO A 36 10.89 -28.49 -22.47
CA PRO A 36 11.40 -27.19 -22.88
C PRO A 36 12.41 -26.70 -21.84
N ARG A 37 13.69 -26.85 -22.15
CA ARG A 37 14.74 -26.06 -21.51
C ARG A 37 14.47 -24.62 -21.91
N ARG A 38 13.77 -23.86 -21.06
CA ARG A 38 13.82 -22.39 -21.07
C ARG A 38 15.30 -22.03 -21.15
N ARG A 39 15.73 -21.54 -22.31
CA ARG A 39 17.07 -20.96 -22.43
C ARG A 39 17.13 -19.86 -21.40
N TYR A 40 18.26 -19.74 -20.72
CA TYR A 40 18.57 -18.61 -19.86
C TYR A 40 18.35 -17.33 -20.68
N ARG A 41 17.15 -16.74 -20.58
CA ARG A 41 16.84 -15.48 -21.23
C ARG A 41 17.66 -14.50 -20.43
N LYS A 42 18.74 -14.05 -21.05
CA LYS A 42 19.40 -12.81 -20.65
C LYS A 42 18.47 -11.69 -21.11
N GLU A 43 17.29 -11.64 -20.50
CA GLU A 43 16.39 -10.50 -20.59
C GLU A 43 17.25 -9.29 -20.27
N ALA A 44 17.19 -8.30 -21.15
CA ALA A 44 17.58 -6.97 -20.74
C ALA A 44 16.77 -6.70 -19.47
N LEU A 45 17.45 -6.28 -18.40
CA LEU A 45 16.79 -5.81 -17.19
C LEU A 45 15.58 -4.99 -17.64
N ALA A 46 14.37 -5.41 -17.24
CA ALA A 46 13.17 -4.57 -17.37
C ALA A 46 13.61 -3.19 -16.91
N ALA A 47 13.53 -2.22 -17.83
CA ALA A 47 14.41 -1.06 -17.79
C ALA A 47 14.36 -0.50 -16.38
N LEU A 48 15.52 -0.47 -15.69
CA LEU A 48 15.66 0.33 -14.49
C LEU A 48 15.02 1.66 -14.87
N GLU A 49 13.88 2.02 -14.26
CA GLU A 49 13.31 3.35 -14.44
C GLU A 49 14.43 4.28 -14.00
N VAL A 50 15.21 4.75 -14.98
CA VAL A 50 16.36 5.61 -14.76
C VAL A 50 15.75 6.76 -13.99
N PRO A 51 16.19 7.02 -12.74
CA PRO A 51 15.44 7.87 -11.84
C PRO A 51 15.32 9.25 -12.50
N VAL A 52 14.17 9.48 -13.14
CA VAL A 52 13.94 10.63 -14.02
C VAL A 52 14.13 11.81 -13.10
N LEU A 53 15.19 12.59 -13.35
CA LEU A 53 15.59 13.64 -12.44
C LEU A 53 14.38 14.55 -12.27
N PRO A 54 13.82 14.67 -11.04
CA PRO A 54 12.47 15.17 -10.87
C PRO A 54 12.41 16.63 -11.31
N VAL A 55 11.84 16.85 -12.49
CA VAL A 55 11.89 18.14 -13.18
C VAL A 55 10.99 19.11 -12.43
N THR A 56 11.58 20.18 -11.92
CA THR A 56 10.83 21.15 -11.15
C THR A 56 9.89 21.94 -12.06
N ALA A 57 8.71 22.31 -11.56
CA ALA A 57 7.83 23.26 -12.25
C ALA A 57 8.54 24.58 -12.63
N THR A 58 9.61 24.95 -11.92
CA THR A 58 10.49 26.09 -12.28
C THR A 58 11.26 25.86 -13.57
N GLU A 59 11.91 24.70 -13.73
CA GLU A 59 12.64 24.32 -14.95
C GLU A 59 11.69 24.18 -16.14
N ILE A 60 10.55 23.50 -15.97
CA ILE A 60 9.50 23.39 -17.00
C ILE A 60 9.10 24.77 -17.53
N ARG A 61 8.81 25.72 -16.61
CA ARG A 61 8.44 27.10 -17.00
C ARG A 61 9.59 27.87 -17.64
N GLN A 62 10.84 27.66 -17.21
CA GLN A 62 12.01 28.29 -17.84
C GLN A 62 12.22 27.77 -19.26
N TYR A 63 12.16 26.46 -19.47
CA TYR A 63 12.28 25.82 -20.78
C TYR A 63 11.20 26.29 -21.75
N LEU A 64 9.93 26.32 -21.32
CA LEU A 64 8.82 26.80 -22.15
C LEU A 64 8.98 28.28 -22.55
N ARG A 65 9.48 29.14 -21.64
CA ARG A 65 9.80 30.54 -21.96
C ARG A 65 10.95 30.66 -22.95
N ALA A 66 12.03 29.90 -22.77
CA ALA A 66 13.19 29.92 -23.66
C ALA A 66 12.83 29.54 -25.10
N HIS A 67 11.90 28.60 -25.28
CA HIS A 67 11.42 28.14 -26.58
C HIS A 67 10.20 28.93 -27.12
N GLY A 68 9.81 30.03 -26.47
CA GLY A 68 8.70 30.89 -26.91
C GLY A 68 7.31 30.22 -26.86
N ILE A 69 7.16 29.12 -26.10
CA ILE A 69 5.89 28.39 -25.99
C ILE A 69 5.03 29.09 -24.91
N PRO A 70 3.85 29.65 -25.26
CA PRO A 70 2.98 30.25 -24.27
C PRO A 70 2.36 29.15 -23.39
N PHE A 71 2.22 29.43 -22.10
CA PHE A 71 1.67 28.47 -21.14
C PHE A 71 0.78 29.14 -20.09
N GLN A 72 -0.06 28.33 -19.44
CA GLN A 72 -0.88 28.71 -18.29
C GLN A 72 -0.65 27.71 -17.15
N ASP A 73 -0.64 28.19 -15.91
CA ASP A 73 -0.60 27.33 -14.73
C ASP A 73 -1.99 26.68 -14.50
N GLY A 74 -2.09 25.37 -14.69
CA GLY A 74 -3.27 24.57 -14.35
C GLY A 74 -3.31 24.12 -12.89
N HIS A 75 -4.16 23.15 -12.57
CA HIS A 75 -4.36 22.59 -11.24
C HIS A 75 -3.16 21.73 -10.79
N SER A 76 -2.89 20.64 -11.50
CA SER A 76 -1.73 19.77 -11.34
C SER A 76 -0.72 19.96 -12.46
N CYS A 77 -1.17 20.34 -13.67
CA CYS A 77 -0.32 20.43 -14.86
C CYS A 77 -0.01 21.89 -15.26
N VAL A 78 1.11 22.12 -15.94
CA VAL A 78 1.30 23.29 -16.83
C VAL A 78 0.56 23.01 -18.13
N ARG A 79 -0.21 23.99 -18.61
CA ARG A 79 -1.00 23.89 -19.83
C ARG A 79 -0.33 24.66 -20.96
N ALA A 80 -0.14 24.04 -22.12
CA ALA A 80 0.46 24.65 -23.31
C ALA A 80 -0.37 24.32 -24.58
N PRO A 81 -0.20 25.04 -25.70
CA PRO A 81 -0.65 24.58 -27.01
C PRO A 81 0.08 23.30 -27.43
N SER A 82 -0.54 22.46 -28.25
CA SER A 82 0.13 21.27 -28.77
C SER A 82 1.24 21.63 -29.78
N PRO A 83 2.47 21.10 -29.61
CA PRO A 83 3.50 21.15 -30.65
C PRO A 83 3.27 20.11 -31.77
N PHE A 84 2.44 19.08 -31.50
CA PHE A 84 2.24 17.90 -32.35
C PHE A 84 1.19 18.10 -33.45
N VAL A 85 0.51 19.25 -33.47
CA VAL A 85 -0.56 19.54 -34.44
C VAL A 85 -0.13 20.69 -35.34
N GLY A 86 -0.08 20.44 -36.65
CA GLY A 86 0.24 21.48 -37.63
C GLY A 86 -0.73 22.65 -37.55
N ALA A 87 -0.20 23.88 -37.56
CA ALA A 87 -0.95 25.12 -37.36
C ALA A 87 -2.19 25.33 -38.28
N SER A 88 -2.26 24.58 -39.38
CA SER A 88 -3.39 24.55 -40.32
C SER A 88 -4.73 24.10 -39.70
N LYS A 89 -4.73 23.23 -38.68
CA LYS A 89 -5.98 22.71 -38.07
C LYS A 89 -6.49 23.50 -36.86
N LEU A 90 -5.87 24.63 -36.51
CA LEU A 90 -6.23 25.44 -35.34
C LEU A 90 -7.24 26.57 -35.63
N LYS A 91 -7.73 26.68 -36.86
CA LYS A 91 -8.89 27.51 -37.19
C LYS A 91 -10.19 26.71 -37.00
N ASP A 92 -10.61 26.55 -35.74
CA ASP A 92 -12.04 26.37 -35.47
C ASP A 92 -12.78 27.64 -35.94
N GLU A 93 -13.96 27.48 -36.54
CA GLU A 93 -14.74 28.54 -37.21
C GLU A 93 -15.29 29.64 -36.28
N THR A 94 -14.85 29.67 -35.01
CA THR A 94 -15.36 30.55 -33.95
C THR A 94 -14.33 31.53 -33.38
N GLY A 95 -13.09 31.55 -33.90
CA GLY A 95 -12.10 32.58 -33.56
C GLY A 95 -11.62 32.59 -32.09
N ALA A 96 -11.81 31.49 -31.37
CA ALA A 96 -11.36 31.35 -29.99
C ALA A 96 -9.84 31.15 -29.90
N ALA A 97 -9.21 31.78 -28.91
CA ALA A 97 -7.76 31.78 -28.72
C ALA A 97 -7.19 30.36 -28.50
N THR A 98 -5.96 30.17 -29.00
CA THR A 98 -5.08 28.98 -28.86
C THR A 98 -5.52 27.97 -27.79
N SER A 99 -6.12 26.85 -28.22
CA SER A 99 -6.58 25.81 -27.30
C SER A 99 -5.40 25.13 -26.60
N PHE A 100 -5.32 25.33 -25.27
CA PHE A 100 -4.35 24.68 -24.41
C PHE A 100 -4.68 23.18 -24.25
N SER A 101 -4.15 22.39 -25.18
CA SER A 101 -4.40 20.95 -25.34
C SER A 101 -3.22 20.05 -24.94
N LEU A 102 -2.06 20.63 -24.64
CA LEU A 102 -0.93 19.94 -24.01
C LEU A 102 -0.95 20.20 -22.50
N PHE A 103 -0.71 19.15 -21.74
CA PHE A 103 -0.68 19.13 -20.28
C PHE A 103 0.62 18.47 -19.83
N ILE A 104 1.45 19.18 -19.08
CA ILE A 104 2.73 18.71 -18.55
C ILE A 104 2.61 18.67 -17.02
N ASP A 105 2.80 17.51 -16.40
CA ASP A 105 2.73 17.40 -14.95
C ASP A 105 3.83 18.21 -14.24
N LYS A 106 3.47 18.93 -13.16
CA LYS A 106 4.37 19.90 -12.49
C LYS A 106 5.47 19.26 -11.64
N THR A 107 5.44 17.95 -11.43
CA THR A 107 6.33 17.25 -10.50
C THR A 107 7.11 16.13 -11.18
N THR A 108 6.50 15.44 -12.14
CA THR A 108 7.11 14.34 -12.91
C THR A 108 7.54 14.75 -14.32
N GLY A 109 7.10 15.90 -14.83
CA GLY A 109 7.40 16.36 -16.18
C GLY A 109 6.79 15.55 -17.33
N ARG A 110 6.12 14.41 -17.04
CA ARG A 110 5.37 13.62 -18.05
C ARG A 110 4.30 14.49 -18.70
N PHE A 111 4.09 14.33 -20.00
CA PHE A 111 3.11 15.11 -20.76
C PHE A 111 2.00 14.24 -21.36
N LEU A 112 0.86 14.89 -21.63
CA LEU A 112 -0.26 14.36 -22.40
C LEU A 112 -0.80 15.46 -23.31
N CYS A 113 -0.96 15.17 -24.59
CA CYS A 113 -1.68 16.03 -25.52
C CYS A 113 -3.07 15.47 -25.83
N MET A 114 -4.12 16.13 -25.34
CA MET A 114 -5.51 15.71 -25.57
C MET A 114 -5.98 15.84 -27.03
N THR A 115 -5.20 16.47 -27.92
CA THR A 115 -5.53 16.59 -29.36
C THR A 115 -4.85 15.53 -30.24
N SER A 116 -3.55 15.25 -30.04
CA SER A 116 -2.84 14.19 -30.77
C SER A 116 -2.84 12.84 -30.06
N LEU A 117 -3.26 12.81 -28.79
CA LEU A 117 -3.17 11.66 -27.88
C LEU A 117 -1.73 11.17 -27.64
N ALA A 118 -0.73 12.00 -27.98
CA ALA A 118 0.67 11.76 -27.65
C ALA A 118 0.89 11.97 -26.14
N GLU A 119 1.56 11.01 -25.52
CA GLU A 119 1.98 11.03 -24.11
C GLU A 119 3.43 10.52 -24.03
N GLY A 120 4.18 10.95 -23.01
CA GLY A 120 5.60 10.60 -22.87
C GLY A 120 6.28 11.28 -21.67
N SER A 121 7.58 11.08 -21.54
CA SER A 121 8.43 11.70 -20.51
C SER A 121 8.73 13.18 -20.82
N TRP A 122 9.38 13.87 -19.88
CA TRP A 122 9.90 15.22 -20.13
C TRP A 122 10.96 15.23 -21.23
N GLU A 123 11.81 14.21 -21.28
CA GLU A 123 12.88 14.07 -22.27
C GLU A 123 12.30 13.88 -23.68
N ASP A 124 11.24 13.07 -23.82
CA ASP A 124 10.49 12.90 -25.07
C ASP A 124 9.86 14.22 -25.54
N PHE A 125 9.38 15.05 -24.61
CA PHE A 125 8.85 16.38 -24.92
C PHE A 125 9.95 17.31 -25.43
N GLN A 126 11.10 17.35 -24.77
CA GLN A 126 12.24 18.16 -25.19
C GLN A 126 12.73 17.74 -26.59
N ALA A 127 12.94 16.44 -26.81
CA ALA A 127 13.31 15.88 -28.11
C ALA A 127 12.27 16.22 -29.20
N SER A 128 10.98 16.20 -28.87
CA SER A 128 9.90 16.59 -29.80
C SER A 128 9.86 18.09 -30.13
N VAL A 129 10.29 18.95 -29.20
CA VAL A 129 10.38 20.41 -29.41
C VAL A 129 11.64 20.79 -30.20
N GLU A 130 12.76 20.12 -29.94
CA GLU A 130 14.06 20.35 -30.57
C GLU A 130 14.16 19.69 -31.95
N GLY A 131 13.52 18.53 -32.15
CA GLY A 131 13.45 17.78 -33.41
C GLY A 131 12.61 18.43 -34.53
N ARG A 132 12.14 19.68 -34.35
CA ARG A 132 11.36 20.44 -35.36
C ARG A 132 12.09 20.70 -36.69
N GLY A 133 13.36 20.32 -36.80
CA GLY A 133 14.18 20.48 -38.00
C GLY A 133 13.87 19.49 -39.12
N ASP A 134 13.40 18.26 -38.83
CA ASP A 134 13.20 17.25 -39.88
C ASP A 134 12.11 16.20 -39.54
N GLY A 135 11.37 15.78 -40.57
CA GLY A 135 10.60 14.53 -40.64
C GLY A 135 9.40 14.25 -39.71
N ALA A 136 9.41 14.64 -38.44
CA ALA A 136 8.49 14.12 -37.40
C ALA A 136 7.04 14.65 -37.48
N ARG A 137 6.29 14.20 -38.51
CA ARG A 137 4.88 14.56 -38.77
C ARG A 137 3.89 13.42 -38.59
N GLU A 138 4.07 12.62 -37.56
CA GLU A 138 3.00 11.78 -37.02
C GLU A 138 3.17 11.71 -35.50
N GLY A 139 2.05 11.72 -34.78
CA GLY A 139 2.07 11.64 -33.32
C GLY A 139 2.46 10.23 -32.90
N VAL A 140 3.76 9.95 -32.86
CA VAL A 140 4.26 8.67 -32.35
C VAL A 140 3.77 8.54 -30.92
N LEU A 141 3.08 7.44 -30.67
CA LEU A 141 2.48 7.15 -29.39
C LEU A 141 3.59 6.58 -28.49
N LEU A 142 4.44 7.47 -27.97
CA LEU A 142 5.66 7.19 -27.20
C LEU A 142 5.38 6.81 -25.73
N SER A 143 4.23 6.19 -25.44
CA SER A 143 4.15 5.29 -24.29
C SER A 143 4.84 3.99 -24.68
N GLU A 144 5.63 3.40 -23.78
CA GLU A 144 6.04 1.99 -23.92
C GLU A 144 4.80 1.16 -24.27
N ALA A 145 4.83 0.52 -25.45
CA ALA A 145 3.76 -0.39 -25.81
C ALA A 145 3.77 -1.54 -24.79
N PRO A 146 2.61 -2.03 -24.32
CA PRO A 146 2.59 -3.25 -23.53
C PRO A 146 3.34 -4.34 -24.29
N GLU A 147 4.07 -5.20 -23.57
CA GLU A 147 4.93 -6.19 -24.22
C GLU A 147 4.14 -7.01 -25.25
N ALA A 148 4.80 -7.44 -26.33
CA ALA A 148 4.10 -8.15 -27.40
C ALA A 148 3.35 -9.40 -26.88
N GLU A 149 3.90 -10.03 -25.83
CA GLU A 149 3.30 -11.17 -25.13
C GLU A 149 2.03 -10.76 -24.34
N ASP A 150 2.07 -9.64 -23.59
CA ASP A 150 0.91 -9.07 -22.88
C ASP A 150 -0.22 -8.70 -23.86
N SER A 151 0.11 -8.06 -24.98
CA SER A 151 -0.87 -7.63 -25.98
C SER A 151 -1.63 -8.81 -26.61
N GLU A 152 -0.92 -9.93 -26.87
CA GLU A 152 -1.56 -11.18 -27.32
C GLU A 152 -2.45 -11.80 -26.24
N GLU A 153 -2.04 -11.80 -24.98
CA GLU A 153 -2.83 -12.36 -23.88
C GLU A 153 -4.09 -11.52 -23.60
N VAL A 154 -3.96 -10.19 -23.57
CA VAL A 154 -5.06 -9.22 -23.45
C VAL A 154 -6.11 -9.49 -24.52
N GLN A 155 -5.71 -9.61 -25.79
CA GLN A 155 -6.63 -9.89 -26.89
C GLN A 155 -7.27 -11.29 -26.75
N ARG A 156 -6.48 -12.31 -26.43
CA ARG A 156 -6.93 -13.71 -26.23
C ARG A 156 -7.96 -13.84 -25.11
N ILE A 157 -7.82 -13.11 -24.01
CA ILE A 157 -8.78 -13.11 -22.91
C ILE A 157 -10.02 -12.32 -23.30
N TRP A 158 -9.86 -11.16 -23.95
CA TRP A 158 -10.97 -10.32 -24.40
C TRP A 158 -11.90 -11.05 -25.36
N ASP A 159 -11.35 -11.75 -26.36
CA ASP A 159 -12.12 -12.51 -27.36
C ASP A 159 -12.80 -13.76 -26.78
N ARG A 160 -12.28 -14.31 -25.67
CA ARG A 160 -12.93 -15.40 -24.92
C ARG A 160 -13.98 -14.90 -23.92
N ALA A 161 -13.96 -13.63 -23.55
CA ALA A 161 -14.93 -13.04 -22.63
C ALA A 161 -16.21 -12.66 -23.37
N VAL A 162 -17.36 -13.06 -22.82
CA VAL A 162 -18.68 -12.79 -23.41
C VAL A 162 -19.28 -11.55 -22.73
N PRO A 163 -19.97 -10.63 -23.43
CA PRO A 163 -20.65 -9.52 -22.78
C PRO A 163 -21.65 -9.99 -21.71
N LEU A 164 -21.66 -9.37 -20.52
CA LEU A 164 -22.41 -9.89 -19.36
C LEU A 164 -23.94 -9.95 -19.60
N TRP A 165 -24.45 -9.10 -20.50
CA TRP A 165 -25.86 -9.06 -20.92
C TRP A 165 -26.19 -10.06 -22.05
N GLU A 166 -25.19 -10.64 -22.72
CA GLU A 166 -25.33 -11.62 -23.81
C GLU A 166 -24.95 -13.06 -23.38
N LEU A 167 -24.85 -13.32 -22.08
CA LEU A 167 -24.51 -14.66 -21.58
C LEU A 167 -25.55 -15.72 -21.99
N PRO A 168 -25.15 -16.84 -22.60
CA PRO A 168 -26.09 -17.85 -23.11
C PRO A 168 -26.96 -18.53 -22.05
N GLU A 169 -26.51 -18.56 -20.80
CA GLU A 169 -27.21 -19.23 -19.69
C GLU A 169 -27.79 -18.20 -18.71
N PRO A 170 -29.13 -17.98 -18.69
CA PRO A 170 -29.74 -16.96 -17.84
C PRO A 170 -29.49 -17.18 -16.33
N LYS A 171 -29.33 -18.43 -15.90
CA LYS A 171 -29.00 -18.78 -14.51
C LYS A 171 -27.58 -18.36 -14.14
N GLU A 172 -26.61 -18.54 -15.02
CA GLU A 172 -25.22 -18.08 -14.84
C GLU A 172 -25.17 -16.54 -14.85
N ALA A 173 -25.89 -15.90 -15.78
CA ALA A 173 -25.99 -14.45 -15.87
C ALA A 173 -26.62 -13.80 -14.62
N GLN A 174 -27.63 -14.46 -14.03
CA GLN A 174 -28.23 -14.05 -12.76
C GLN A 174 -27.29 -14.31 -11.57
N LEU A 175 -26.62 -15.47 -11.54
CA LEU A 175 -25.65 -15.80 -10.49
C LEU A 175 -24.49 -14.80 -10.48
N ALA A 176 -23.90 -14.48 -11.63
CA ALA A 176 -22.87 -13.47 -11.76
C ALA A 176 -23.37 -12.09 -11.26
N ARG A 177 -24.57 -11.65 -11.69
CA ARG A 177 -25.14 -10.39 -11.20
C ARG A 177 -25.34 -10.37 -9.68
N VAL A 178 -25.69 -11.49 -9.05
CA VAL A 178 -25.80 -11.60 -7.58
C VAL A 178 -24.42 -11.58 -6.92
N MET A 179 -23.47 -12.38 -7.41
CA MET A 179 -22.11 -12.51 -6.85
C MET A 179 -21.33 -11.18 -6.87
N PHE A 180 -21.53 -10.34 -7.90
CA PHE A 180 -20.89 -9.02 -8.02
C PHE A 180 -21.80 -7.86 -7.56
N GLY A 181 -22.95 -8.13 -6.93
CA GLY A 181 -23.87 -7.09 -6.45
C GLY A 181 -24.52 -6.22 -7.54
N LEU A 182 -24.47 -6.62 -8.81
CA LEU A 182 -24.98 -5.89 -9.98
C LEU A 182 -26.50 -6.02 -10.18
N THR A 183 -27.27 -6.40 -9.15
CA THR A 183 -28.70 -6.74 -9.27
C THR A 183 -29.60 -5.59 -9.72
N LYS A 184 -29.17 -4.34 -9.52
CA LYS A 184 -29.85 -3.13 -10.02
C LYS A 184 -29.11 -2.40 -11.14
N VAL A 185 -27.98 -2.94 -11.63
CA VAL A 185 -27.26 -2.34 -12.77
C VAL A 185 -27.86 -2.87 -14.07
N THR A 186 -28.20 -1.94 -14.97
CA THR A 186 -28.89 -2.23 -16.23
C THR A 186 -27.93 -2.67 -17.32
N ASP A 187 -28.46 -3.42 -18.28
CA ASP A 187 -27.71 -3.93 -19.41
C ASP A 187 -27.19 -2.81 -20.32
N ASP A 188 -27.92 -1.69 -20.43
CA ASP A 188 -27.44 -0.48 -21.11
C ASP A 188 -26.19 0.11 -20.44
N THR A 189 -26.11 0.09 -19.10
CA THR A 189 -24.92 0.54 -18.36
C THR A 189 -23.76 -0.40 -18.59
N LEU A 190 -23.97 -1.71 -18.49
CA LEU A 190 -22.95 -2.72 -18.76
C LEU A 190 -22.41 -2.60 -20.21
N LYS A 191 -23.31 -2.38 -21.17
CA LYS A 191 -23.01 -2.17 -22.58
C LYS A 191 -22.21 -0.90 -22.83
N ARG A 192 -22.62 0.23 -22.22
CA ARG A 192 -21.91 1.50 -22.30
C ARG A 192 -20.46 1.39 -21.81
N PHE A 193 -20.22 0.63 -20.74
CA PHE A 193 -18.89 0.42 -20.18
C PHE A 193 -18.15 -0.82 -20.74
N SER A 194 -18.76 -1.54 -21.69
CA SER A 194 -18.20 -2.76 -22.31
C SER A 194 -17.77 -3.85 -21.30
N VAL A 195 -18.57 -4.06 -20.25
CA VAL A 195 -18.27 -5.05 -19.19
C VAL A 195 -18.52 -6.48 -19.70
N ARG A 196 -17.47 -7.31 -19.71
CA ARG A 196 -17.56 -8.72 -20.13
C ARG A 196 -17.42 -9.68 -18.94
N TYR A 197 -17.66 -10.96 -19.19
CA TYR A 197 -17.56 -12.04 -18.22
C TYR A 197 -16.77 -13.22 -18.82
N LEU A 198 -15.77 -13.69 -18.07
CA LEU A 198 -14.91 -14.81 -18.45
C LEU A 198 -15.38 -16.08 -17.71
N ARG A 199 -16.26 -16.84 -18.38
CA ARG A 199 -16.90 -18.05 -17.81
C ARG A 199 -15.92 -19.02 -17.13
N PRO A 200 -14.76 -19.40 -17.72
CA PRO A 200 -13.85 -20.37 -17.10
C PRO A 200 -13.20 -19.91 -15.78
N ALA A 201 -13.16 -18.61 -15.52
CA ALA A 201 -12.58 -18.03 -14.31
C ALA A 201 -13.64 -17.47 -13.34
N HIS A 202 -14.93 -17.53 -13.73
CA HIS A 202 -16.03 -16.88 -13.04
C HIS A 202 -15.84 -15.37 -12.74
N SER A 203 -15.05 -14.69 -13.59
CA SER A 203 -14.62 -13.30 -13.37
C SER A 203 -15.29 -12.30 -14.30
N LEU A 204 -15.60 -11.11 -13.79
CA LEU A 204 -15.86 -9.94 -14.64
C LEU A 204 -14.57 -9.46 -15.29
N VAL A 205 -14.69 -8.85 -16.47
CA VAL A 205 -13.59 -8.32 -17.28
C VAL A 205 -13.89 -6.88 -17.65
N PHE A 206 -13.04 -5.97 -17.16
CA PHE A 206 -13.11 -4.53 -17.41
C PHE A 206 -12.00 -4.11 -18.40
N PRO A 207 -12.33 -3.51 -19.54
CA PRO A 207 -11.33 -3.10 -20.52
C PRO A 207 -10.56 -1.83 -20.10
N TRP A 208 -9.27 -1.81 -20.44
CA TRP A 208 -8.47 -0.59 -20.55
C TRP A 208 -8.30 -0.26 -22.02
N PHE A 209 -9.09 0.70 -22.51
CA PHE A 209 -8.93 1.23 -23.86
C PHE A 209 -7.91 2.37 -23.88
N SER A 210 -7.23 2.51 -25.03
CA SER A 210 -6.43 3.68 -25.33
C SER A 210 -7.27 4.97 -25.25
N PRO A 211 -6.65 6.13 -25.05
CA PRO A 211 -7.29 7.40 -25.34
C PRO A 211 -7.91 7.35 -26.75
N GLY A 212 -9.13 7.88 -26.90
CA GLY A 212 -9.90 7.78 -28.15
C GLY A 212 -10.67 6.46 -28.36
N GLY A 213 -10.49 5.44 -27.53
CA GLY A 213 -11.34 4.23 -27.50
C GLY A 213 -11.13 3.21 -28.64
N LEU A 214 -10.07 3.34 -29.43
CA LEU A 214 -9.85 2.53 -30.65
C LEU A 214 -8.94 1.31 -30.45
N GLY A 215 -8.08 1.28 -29.43
CA GLY A 215 -7.20 0.15 -29.12
C GLY A 215 -7.41 -0.37 -27.71
N LEU A 216 -7.32 -1.69 -27.50
CA LEU A 216 -7.30 -2.31 -26.18
C LEU A 216 -5.85 -2.37 -25.69
N ARG A 217 -5.54 -1.76 -24.53
CA ARG A 217 -4.21 -1.76 -23.91
C ARG A 217 -4.05 -2.77 -22.79
N GLY A 218 -5.16 -3.20 -22.18
CA GLY A 218 -5.14 -4.09 -21.04
C GLY A 218 -6.52 -4.47 -20.53
N LEU A 219 -6.56 -5.33 -19.53
CA LEU A 219 -7.76 -5.82 -18.85
C LEU A 219 -7.57 -5.80 -17.33
N LYS A 220 -8.66 -5.55 -16.60
CA LYS A 220 -8.75 -5.90 -15.18
C LYS A 220 -9.82 -6.97 -15.01
N LEU A 221 -9.45 -8.07 -14.39
CA LEU A 221 -10.33 -9.17 -14.03
C LEU A 221 -10.70 -9.05 -12.55
N LEU A 222 -11.97 -9.30 -12.25
CA LEU A 222 -12.51 -9.35 -10.89
C LEU A 222 -13.21 -10.71 -10.71
N GLY A 223 -12.55 -11.64 -10.02
CA GLY A 223 -13.13 -12.91 -9.60
C GLY A 223 -13.94 -12.76 -8.31
N ALA A 224 -14.92 -13.63 -8.10
CA ALA A 224 -15.75 -13.67 -6.89
C ALA A 224 -15.86 -15.10 -6.37
N GLU A 225 -15.35 -15.35 -5.17
CA GLU A 225 -15.41 -16.63 -4.47
C GLU A 225 -16.35 -16.56 -3.27
N GLY A 226 -17.23 -17.55 -3.11
CA GLY A 226 -18.15 -17.61 -1.97
C GLY A 226 -17.51 -18.29 -0.75
N GLN A 227 -17.30 -17.55 0.34
CA GLN A 227 -16.80 -18.07 1.61
C GLN A 227 -17.86 -17.94 2.71
N GLY A 228 -18.82 -18.87 2.71
CA GLY A 228 -20.02 -18.78 3.55
C GLY A 228 -20.97 -17.68 3.05
N ASP A 229 -21.47 -16.85 3.95
CA ASP A 229 -22.36 -15.71 3.62
C ASP A 229 -21.62 -14.49 3.05
N ARG A 230 -20.30 -14.55 2.86
CA ARG A 230 -19.47 -13.45 2.33
C ARG A 230 -18.83 -13.83 1.01
N VAL A 231 -18.83 -12.87 0.07
CA VAL A 231 -18.07 -12.97 -1.19
C VAL A 231 -16.69 -12.38 -0.97
N HIS A 232 -15.66 -13.14 -1.30
CA HIS A 232 -14.29 -12.67 -1.40
C HIS A 232 -14.00 -12.30 -2.86
N TYR A 233 -13.50 -11.09 -3.10
CA TYR A 233 -13.14 -10.63 -4.44
C TYR A 233 -11.63 -10.76 -4.67
N MET A 234 -11.25 -11.19 -5.87
CA MET A 234 -9.85 -11.27 -6.29
C MET A 234 -9.66 -10.43 -7.55
N GLU A 235 -8.75 -9.45 -7.50
CA GLU A 235 -8.42 -8.59 -8.63
C GLU A 235 -7.15 -9.09 -9.33
N THR A 236 -7.11 -8.99 -10.65
CA THR A 236 -5.92 -9.30 -11.47
C THR A 236 -5.88 -8.35 -12.66
N THR A 237 -4.74 -7.71 -12.91
CA THR A 237 -4.56 -6.77 -14.02
C THR A 237 -3.58 -7.32 -15.04
N ILE A 238 -3.84 -7.05 -16.32
CA ILE A 238 -2.96 -7.37 -17.44
C ILE A 238 -2.85 -6.08 -18.29
N PRO A 239 -1.66 -5.47 -18.45
CA PRO A 239 -0.37 -5.84 -17.84
C PRO A 239 -0.40 -5.75 -16.31
N GLN A 240 0.68 -6.20 -15.65
CA GLN A 240 0.83 -6.18 -14.19
C GLN A 240 0.50 -4.83 -13.53
N ALA A 241 0.15 -4.85 -12.24
CA ALA A 241 -0.43 -3.71 -11.52
C ALA A 241 0.46 -2.44 -11.49
N GLY A 242 1.77 -2.59 -11.67
CA GLY A 242 2.72 -1.48 -11.86
C GLY A 242 2.42 -0.68 -13.13
N ALA A 243 2.37 -1.34 -14.28
CA ALA A 243 2.13 -0.77 -15.61
C ALA A 243 0.64 -0.49 -15.91
N PHE A 244 -0.29 -1.06 -15.15
CA PHE A 244 -1.72 -0.84 -15.36
C PHE A 244 -2.14 0.59 -14.98
N HIS A 245 -2.49 1.39 -15.98
CA HIS A 245 -2.81 2.83 -15.84
C HIS A 245 -4.20 3.19 -16.39
N ASN A 246 -5.18 2.31 -16.20
CA ASN A 246 -6.56 2.54 -16.65
C ASN A 246 -7.31 3.53 -15.75
N LEU A 247 -7.98 4.52 -16.34
CA LEU A 247 -9.10 5.22 -15.72
C LEU A 247 -10.38 4.62 -16.30
N PHE A 248 -10.97 3.63 -15.62
CA PHE A 248 -12.12 2.91 -16.17
C PHE A 248 -13.33 3.85 -16.33
N GLY A 249 -13.81 3.99 -17.57
CA GLY A 249 -14.79 5.00 -17.99
C GLY A 249 -14.22 6.14 -18.84
N LEU A 250 -12.89 6.26 -18.99
CA LEU A 250 -12.24 7.36 -19.72
C LEU A 250 -12.74 7.59 -21.16
N PRO A 251 -13.02 6.56 -21.99
CA PRO A 251 -13.57 6.76 -23.34
C PRO A 251 -14.99 7.36 -23.36
N LEU A 252 -15.70 7.38 -22.22
CA LEU A 252 -17.04 7.95 -22.09
C LEU A 252 -17.04 9.44 -21.72
N ILE A 253 -15.86 10.01 -21.45
CA ILE A 253 -15.69 11.41 -21.05
C ILE A 253 -15.67 12.31 -22.29
N SER A 254 -16.53 13.32 -22.28
CA SER A 254 -16.56 14.38 -23.28
C SER A 254 -15.64 15.54 -22.91
N ARG A 255 -15.04 16.21 -23.91
CA ARG A 255 -14.29 17.46 -23.71
C ARG A 255 -15.13 18.63 -23.15
N ARG A 256 -16.46 18.45 -23.06
CA ARG A 256 -17.39 19.42 -22.46
C ARG A 256 -17.64 19.16 -20.97
N ASP A 257 -17.16 18.04 -20.43
CA ASP A 257 -17.40 17.64 -19.05
C ASP A 257 -16.53 18.44 -18.09
N VAL A 258 -17.17 19.21 -17.20
CA VAL A 258 -16.50 20.09 -16.23
C VAL A 258 -16.49 19.54 -14.80
N GLU A 259 -17.25 18.47 -14.55
CA GLU A 259 -17.33 17.76 -13.27
C GLU A 259 -17.18 16.25 -13.51
N VAL A 260 -16.51 15.56 -12.59
CA VAL A 260 -16.36 14.09 -12.60
C VAL A 260 -16.46 13.53 -11.18
N VAL A 261 -16.99 12.31 -11.06
CA VAL A 261 -16.94 11.53 -9.82
C VAL A 261 -15.88 10.44 -9.94
N LEU A 262 -14.94 10.40 -8.98
CA LEU A 262 -13.90 9.39 -8.87
C LEU A 262 -14.31 8.33 -7.85
N THR A 263 -14.17 7.06 -8.24
CA THR A 263 -14.48 5.87 -7.45
C THR A 263 -13.23 4.98 -7.30
N SER A 264 -13.21 4.12 -6.28
CA SER A 264 -12.14 3.13 -6.10
C SER A 264 -12.34 1.86 -6.91
N ARG A 265 -13.59 1.47 -7.17
CA ARG A 265 -13.95 0.22 -7.87
C ARG A 265 -14.74 0.51 -9.14
N GLU A 266 -14.54 -0.32 -10.15
CA GLU A 266 -15.21 -0.23 -11.44
C GLU A 266 -16.73 -0.35 -11.31
N LEU A 267 -17.20 -1.24 -10.42
CA LEU A 267 -18.62 -1.47 -10.13
C LEU A 267 -19.33 -0.22 -9.58
N ASP A 268 -18.64 0.57 -8.76
CA ASP A 268 -19.18 1.81 -8.19
C ASP A 268 -19.33 2.90 -9.27
N SER A 269 -18.42 2.94 -10.25
CA SER A 269 -18.53 3.82 -11.42
C SER A 269 -19.77 3.50 -12.25
N LEU A 270 -20.10 2.21 -12.46
CA LEU A 270 -21.33 1.78 -13.13
C LEU A 270 -22.58 2.30 -12.40
N ALA A 271 -22.64 2.08 -11.09
CA ALA A 271 -23.78 2.48 -10.25
C ALA A 271 -24.01 4.00 -10.26
N LEU A 272 -22.93 4.79 -10.18
CA LEU A 272 -23.00 6.26 -10.25
C LEU A 272 -23.39 6.76 -11.64
N SER A 273 -22.79 6.23 -12.71
CA SER A 273 -23.07 6.68 -14.08
C SER A 273 -24.54 6.45 -14.43
N GLN A 274 -25.08 5.28 -14.09
CA GLN A 274 -26.50 4.96 -14.27
C GLN A 274 -27.42 5.89 -13.47
N SER A 275 -27.12 6.12 -12.19
CA SER A 275 -28.05 6.79 -11.26
C SER A 275 -28.02 8.31 -11.33
N THR A 276 -26.91 8.89 -11.81
CA THR A 276 -26.68 10.34 -11.80
C THR A 276 -26.53 10.94 -13.18
N GLY A 277 -26.19 10.13 -14.20
CA GLY A 277 -25.85 10.59 -15.54
C GLY A 277 -24.53 11.35 -15.62
N LEU A 278 -23.82 11.55 -14.51
CA LEU A 278 -22.56 12.28 -14.46
C LEU A 278 -21.40 11.46 -15.07
N PRO A 279 -20.34 12.13 -15.52
CA PRO A 279 -19.08 11.48 -15.87
C PRO A 279 -18.47 10.82 -14.64
N THR A 280 -18.10 9.54 -14.76
CA THR A 280 -17.52 8.74 -13.67
C THR A 280 -16.25 8.03 -14.13
N LEU A 281 -15.26 7.96 -13.25
CA LEU A 281 -14.01 7.22 -13.48
C LEU A 281 -13.68 6.36 -12.25
N ALA A 282 -13.27 5.12 -12.45
CA ALA A 282 -12.65 4.32 -11.39
C ALA A 282 -11.12 4.37 -11.49
N LEU A 283 -10.47 4.40 -10.33
CA LEU A 283 -9.02 4.41 -10.19
C LEU A 283 -8.45 2.98 -10.36
N PRO A 284 -7.31 2.79 -11.06
CA PRO A 284 -6.83 1.45 -11.41
C PRO A 284 -6.44 0.61 -10.19
N ARG A 285 -5.93 1.29 -9.14
CA ARG A 285 -5.47 0.69 -7.88
C ARG A 285 -6.32 1.14 -6.67
N GLY A 286 -7.58 1.50 -6.92
CA GLY A 286 -8.55 1.88 -5.89
C GLY A 286 -8.04 2.94 -4.91
N THR A 287 -7.94 2.56 -3.63
CA THR A 287 -7.49 3.44 -2.54
C THR A 287 -5.99 3.39 -2.27
N ALA A 288 -5.25 2.47 -2.91
CA ALA A 288 -3.83 2.26 -2.64
C ALA A 288 -2.92 3.33 -3.28
N CYS A 289 -3.21 3.77 -4.51
CA CYS A 289 -2.40 4.76 -5.21
C CYS A 289 -3.15 5.49 -6.34
N LEU A 290 -2.94 6.80 -6.44
CA LEU A 290 -3.30 7.63 -7.59
C LEU A 290 -2.02 8.03 -8.36
N PRO A 291 -1.61 7.27 -9.39
CA PRO A 291 -0.35 7.55 -10.10
C PRO A 291 -0.37 8.89 -10.86
N PRO A 292 0.71 9.70 -10.81
CA PRO A 292 0.76 11.03 -11.42
C PRO A 292 0.46 11.09 -12.93
N VAL A 293 0.77 10.03 -13.68
CA VAL A 293 0.47 9.92 -15.12
C VAL A 293 -1.03 10.03 -15.45
N LEU A 294 -1.92 9.85 -14.46
CA LEU A 294 -3.36 10.02 -14.61
C LEU A 294 -3.84 11.46 -14.39
N LEU A 295 -3.03 12.32 -13.75
CA LEU A 295 -3.43 13.69 -13.41
C LEU A 295 -3.73 14.57 -14.64
N PRO A 296 -3.01 14.47 -15.78
CA PRO A 296 -3.35 15.19 -17.01
C PRO A 296 -4.76 14.90 -17.54
N TYR A 297 -5.21 13.64 -17.47
CA TYR A 297 -6.58 13.25 -17.86
C TYR A 297 -7.66 13.90 -16.96
N LEU A 298 -7.29 14.24 -15.72
CA LEU A 298 -8.15 14.88 -14.72
C LEU A 298 -8.04 16.42 -14.72
N GLU A 299 -7.15 17.02 -15.51
CA GLU A 299 -6.89 18.47 -15.51
C GLU A 299 -8.06 19.29 -16.12
N GLN A 300 -8.86 18.71 -17.01
CA GLN A 300 -10.01 19.41 -17.62
C GLN A 300 -11.15 19.73 -16.62
N PHE A 301 -11.29 18.94 -15.54
CA PHE A 301 -12.41 19.06 -14.62
C PHE A 301 -12.22 20.20 -13.62
N ARG A 302 -13.19 21.11 -13.58
CA ARG A 302 -13.23 22.23 -12.62
C ARG A 302 -13.69 21.80 -11.24
N ARG A 303 -14.38 20.65 -11.14
CA ARG A 303 -14.87 20.05 -9.91
C ARG A 303 -14.65 18.54 -9.96
N ILE A 304 -14.10 17.98 -8.88
CA ILE A 304 -13.87 16.55 -8.75
C ILE A 304 -14.50 16.09 -7.44
N VAL A 305 -15.41 15.12 -7.50
CA VAL A 305 -15.99 14.50 -6.31
C VAL A 305 -15.35 13.13 -6.09
N LEU A 306 -14.78 12.91 -4.92
CA LEU A 306 -14.15 11.64 -4.52
C LEU A 306 -15.13 10.85 -3.66
N TRP A 307 -15.58 9.68 -4.13
CA TRP A 307 -16.40 8.73 -3.38
C TRP A 307 -15.75 7.34 -3.50
N LEU A 308 -14.70 7.15 -2.70
CA LEU A 308 -13.80 5.99 -2.83
C LEU A 308 -14.26 4.76 -2.02
N GLY A 309 -15.34 4.84 -1.25
CA GLY A 309 -15.83 3.74 -0.43
C GLY A 309 -16.59 4.21 0.81
N ASP A 310 -16.77 3.29 1.74
CA ASP A 310 -17.54 3.38 2.98
C ASP A 310 -16.67 3.23 4.25
N ASP A 311 -15.35 3.07 4.11
CA ASP A 311 -14.41 2.89 5.22
C ASP A 311 -13.49 4.10 5.46
N LEU A 312 -12.82 4.12 6.62
CA LEU A 312 -11.89 5.20 7.00
C LEU A 312 -10.65 5.24 6.08
N ARG A 313 -10.22 4.09 5.53
CA ARG A 313 -9.11 4.03 4.58
C ARG A 313 -9.43 4.77 3.29
N SER A 314 -10.66 4.62 2.78
CA SER A 314 -11.18 5.34 1.62
C SER A 314 -11.27 6.84 1.88
N TRP A 315 -11.66 7.25 3.10
CA TRP A 315 -11.67 8.65 3.51
C TRP A 315 -10.27 9.27 3.57
N GLU A 316 -9.29 8.57 4.13
CA GLU A 316 -7.88 8.98 4.13
C GLU A 316 -7.30 9.07 2.71
N ALA A 317 -7.54 8.06 1.87
CA ALA A 317 -7.11 8.05 0.48
C ALA A 317 -7.72 9.23 -0.31
N ALA A 318 -9.00 9.52 -0.09
CA ALA A 318 -9.66 10.67 -0.71
C ALA A 318 -9.03 12.01 -0.29
N LYS A 319 -8.65 12.17 0.99
CA LYS A 319 -7.88 13.33 1.47
C LYS A 319 -6.48 13.42 0.82
N LEU A 320 -5.78 12.30 0.69
CA LEU A 320 -4.44 12.24 0.07
C LEU A 320 -4.51 12.60 -1.42
N PHE A 321 -5.40 11.97 -2.16
CA PHE A 321 -5.58 12.18 -3.60
C PHE A 321 -6.06 13.62 -3.91
N ALA A 322 -6.89 14.21 -3.04
CA ALA A 322 -7.27 15.62 -3.15
C ALA A 322 -6.08 16.58 -3.06
N ARG A 323 -4.99 16.23 -2.34
CA ARG A 323 -3.74 17.05 -2.31
C ARG A 323 -3.09 17.08 -3.70
N LYS A 324 -2.97 15.92 -4.37
CA LYS A 324 -2.46 15.82 -5.76
C LYS A 324 -3.35 16.56 -6.76
N LEU A 325 -4.67 16.44 -6.59
CA LEU A 325 -5.68 16.99 -7.51
C LEU A 325 -6.03 18.47 -7.28
N ASN A 326 -5.30 19.19 -6.42
CA ASN A 326 -5.59 20.54 -5.94
C ASN A 326 -6.88 20.61 -5.09
N PRO A 327 -6.77 20.66 -3.73
CA PRO A 327 -7.92 20.51 -2.83
C PRO A 327 -9.06 21.51 -3.04
N LYS A 328 -8.79 22.66 -3.68
CA LYS A 328 -9.81 23.70 -3.93
C LYS A 328 -10.90 23.26 -4.91
N ARG A 329 -10.63 22.29 -5.80
CA ARG A 329 -11.62 21.72 -6.73
C ARG A 329 -12.19 20.38 -6.26
N CYS A 330 -11.67 19.83 -5.17
CA CYS A 330 -12.06 18.52 -4.65
C CYS A 330 -13.18 18.64 -3.62
N SER A 331 -14.18 17.78 -3.74
CA SER A 331 -15.17 17.52 -2.70
C SER A 331 -15.14 16.03 -2.35
N LEU A 332 -15.25 15.69 -1.06
CA LEU A 332 -15.11 14.34 -0.56
C LEU A 332 -16.48 13.86 -0.07
N VAL A 333 -16.97 12.73 -0.59
CA VAL A 333 -18.09 12.03 0.04
C VAL A 333 -17.55 11.32 1.28
N ARG A 334 -18.26 11.50 2.40
CA ARG A 334 -17.86 10.94 3.68
C ARG A 334 -18.47 9.54 3.85
N PRO A 335 -17.72 8.53 4.35
CA PRO A 335 -18.28 7.25 4.74
C PRO A 335 -19.23 7.36 5.94
N GLY A 336 -20.26 6.52 5.97
CA GLY A 336 -21.16 6.31 7.11
C GLY A 336 -22.46 5.61 6.71
N ASP A 337 -23.30 5.24 7.70
CA ASP A 337 -24.50 4.41 7.49
C ASP A 337 -25.51 4.97 6.45
N GLN A 338 -25.55 6.29 6.27
CA GLN A 338 -26.42 6.97 5.30
C GLN A 338 -25.73 7.25 3.95
N GLN A 339 -24.44 6.91 3.84
CA GLN A 339 -23.53 7.14 2.72
C GLN A 339 -22.60 5.91 2.52
N PRO A 340 -23.15 4.70 2.25
CA PRO A 340 -22.36 3.50 1.99
C PRO A 340 -21.65 3.58 0.63
N SER A 341 -21.00 2.51 0.18
CA SER A 341 -20.33 2.52 -1.12
C SER A 341 -21.35 2.71 -2.27
N PRO A 342 -20.98 3.32 -3.42
CA PRO A 342 -21.95 3.69 -4.45
C PRO A 342 -22.84 2.56 -4.98
N LEU A 343 -22.29 1.35 -5.18
CA LEU A 343 -23.06 0.17 -5.57
C LEU A 343 -24.06 -0.26 -4.48
N GLU A 344 -23.66 -0.25 -3.22
CA GLU A 344 -24.52 -0.58 -2.09
C GLU A 344 -25.62 0.47 -1.89
N ALA A 345 -25.31 1.76 -2.05
CA ALA A 345 -26.28 2.84 -2.03
C ALA A 345 -27.37 2.62 -3.10
N LEU A 346 -26.99 2.22 -4.31
CA LEU A 346 -27.94 1.86 -5.37
C LEU A 346 -28.79 0.64 -4.97
N ASN A 347 -28.15 -0.42 -4.47
CA ASN A 347 -28.83 -1.64 -4.03
C ASN A 347 -29.79 -1.42 -2.84
N GLN A 348 -29.50 -0.48 -1.95
CA GLN A 348 -30.40 -0.02 -0.88
C GLN A 348 -31.49 0.93 -1.39
N GLY A 349 -31.35 1.51 -2.59
CA GLY A 349 -32.31 2.46 -3.16
C GLY A 349 -32.14 3.90 -2.67
N LEU A 350 -30.95 4.24 -2.14
CA LEU A 350 -30.60 5.59 -1.74
C LEU A 350 -30.45 6.52 -2.95
N ASN A 351 -30.65 7.82 -2.76
CA ASN A 351 -30.50 8.80 -3.83
C ASN A 351 -29.05 9.27 -3.95
N LEU A 352 -28.26 8.66 -4.86
CA LEU A 352 -26.84 8.97 -5.06
C LEU A 352 -26.60 10.46 -5.37
N SER A 353 -27.48 11.10 -6.16
CA SER A 353 -27.41 12.53 -6.46
C SER A 353 -27.63 13.45 -5.24
N ARG A 354 -28.31 12.98 -4.19
CA ARG A 354 -28.41 13.67 -2.89
C ARG A 354 -27.10 13.52 -2.11
N ILE A 355 -26.50 12.33 -2.12
CA ILE A 355 -25.23 12.04 -1.43
C ILE A 355 -24.06 12.84 -2.03
N LEU A 356 -23.99 12.97 -3.36
CA LEU A 356 -23.00 13.82 -4.04
C LEU A 356 -23.13 15.31 -3.68
N ARG A 357 -24.36 15.79 -3.42
CA ARG A 357 -24.61 17.18 -2.99
C ARG A 357 -24.24 17.44 -1.53
N THR A 358 -24.07 16.41 -0.70
CA THR A 358 -23.56 16.54 0.67
C THR A 358 -22.05 16.33 0.81
N ALA A 359 -21.32 16.19 -0.32
CA ALA A 359 -19.86 16.08 -0.32
C ALA A 359 -19.18 17.33 0.25
N LEU A 360 -18.19 17.13 1.12
CA LEU A 360 -17.51 18.19 1.87
C LEU A 360 -16.32 18.76 1.08
N PRO A 361 -16.08 20.09 1.05
CA PRO A 361 -14.89 20.66 0.44
C PRO A 361 -13.59 20.16 1.11
N ALA A 362 -12.59 19.80 0.33
CA ALA A 362 -11.35 19.20 0.84
C ALA A 362 -10.35 20.19 1.50
N TRP A 363 -10.76 21.43 1.82
CA TRP A 363 -9.81 22.52 2.13
C TRP A 363 -10.20 23.40 3.32
N HIS A 364 -9.31 23.47 4.32
CA HIS A 364 -9.12 24.65 5.16
C HIS A 364 -7.66 24.75 5.64
N LYS A 365 -7.15 25.96 5.88
CA LYS A 365 -5.69 26.23 5.76
C LYS A 365 -4.83 26.06 7.02
N SER A 366 -5.34 26.31 8.22
CA SER A 366 -4.53 26.25 9.47
C SER A 366 -5.31 26.11 10.79
N ILE A 367 -6.61 26.41 10.82
CA ILE A 367 -7.45 26.39 12.03
C ILE A 367 -8.74 25.64 11.70
N VAL A 368 -9.15 24.71 12.54
CA VAL A 368 -10.42 23.98 12.38
C VAL A 368 -11.23 24.07 13.67
N SER A 369 -12.55 24.25 13.54
CA SER A 369 -13.48 24.26 14.66
C SER A 369 -13.95 22.84 14.98
N PHE A 370 -14.35 22.57 16.22
CA PHE A 370 -14.99 21.29 16.54
C PHE A 370 -16.24 21.03 15.69
N ARG A 371 -16.95 22.06 15.21
CA ARG A 371 -18.06 21.89 14.25
C ARG A 371 -17.63 21.22 12.94
N GLN A 372 -16.40 21.44 12.48
CA GLN A 372 -15.83 20.79 11.29
C GLN A 372 -15.27 19.40 11.59
N LEU A 373 -14.74 19.19 12.81
CA LEU A 373 -14.17 17.90 13.25
C LEU A 373 -15.18 16.92 13.84
N ARG A 374 -16.33 17.38 14.35
CA ARG A 374 -17.34 16.60 15.09
C ARG A 374 -17.68 15.29 14.40
N GLU A 375 -17.90 15.39 13.09
CA GLU A 375 -18.23 14.27 12.24
C GLU A 375 -17.05 13.30 12.15
N GLU A 376 -15.84 13.77 11.83
CA GLU A 376 -14.61 12.95 11.79
C GLU A 376 -14.35 12.22 13.11
N VAL A 377 -14.47 12.93 14.24
CA VAL A 377 -14.35 12.37 15.60
C VAL A 377 -15.39 11.27 15.85
N LEU A 378 -16.65 11.47 15.43
CA LEU A 378 -17.66 10.40 15.49
C LEU A 378 -17.27 9.20 14.62
N GLY A 379 -16.67 9.43 13.45
CA GLY A 379 -16.17 8.38 12.56
C GLY A 379 -15.09 7.51 13.20
N GLU A 380 -14.10 8.13 13.86
CA GLU A 380 -13.05 7.43 14.61
C GLU A 380 -13.61 6.67 15.82
N LEU A 381 -14.53 7.29 16.58
CA LEU A 381 -15.18 6.67 17.74
C LEU A 381 -16.09 5.49 17.35
N SER A 382 -16.74 5.53 16.19
CA SER A 382 -17.53 4.42 15.65
C SER A 382 -16.66 3.32 15.05
N ASN A 383 -15.49 3.65 14.49
CA ASN A 383 -14.60 2.72 13.78
C ASN A 383 -13.25 2.54 14.49
N VAL A 384 -13.29 2.29 15.81
CA VAL A 384 -12.10 2.17 16.66
C VAL A 384 -11.05 1.21 16.11
N GLU A 385 -11.47 0.09 15.51
CA GLU A 385 -10.54 -0.88 14.90
C GLU A 385 -9.80 -0.35 13.67
N GLN A 386 -10.43 0.54 12.89
CA GLN A 386 -9.79 1.18 11.73
C GLN A 386 -8.92 2.36 12.16
N ALA A 387 -9.37 3.15 13.15
CA ALA A 387 -8.60 4.25 13.75
C ALA A 387 -7.31 3.75 14.44
N ALA A 388 -7.28 2.51 14.92
CA ALA A 388 -6.10 1.85 15.45
C ALA A 388 -4.98 1.63 14.40
N GLY A 389 -5.28 1.72 13.09
CA GLY A 389 -4.33 1.52 12.00
C GLY A 389 -4.30 0.08 11.45
N VAL A 390 -3.27 -0.24 10.66
CA VAL A 390 -3.10 -1.58 10.06
C VAL A 390 -2.51 -2.54 11.09
N ARG A 391 -3.23 -3.60 11.44
CA ARG A 391 -2.76 -4.62 12.40
C ARG A 391 -1.69 -5.51 11.75
N TRP A 392 -0.63 -5.84 12.50
CA TRP A 392 0.36 -6.82 12.03
C TRP A 392 -0.22 -8.23 12.06
N SER A 393 -0.18 -8.95 10.95
CA SER A 393 -0.72 -10.31 10.87
C SER A 393 0.20 -11.31 11.60
N ARG A 394 1.52 -11.15 11.45
CA ARG A 394 2.57 -11.99 12.05
C ARG A 394 2.90 -11.64 13.51
N PHE A 395 2.54 -10.44 13.98
CA PHE A 395 2.88 -9.97 15.34
C PHE A 395 1.66 -9.59 16.20
N PRO A 396 0.80 -10.55 16.63
CA PRO A 396 -0.37 -10.26 17.46
C PRO A 396 -0.07 -9.55 18.79
N ASP A 397 1.06 -9.83 19.45
CA ASP A 397 1.46 -9.12 20.67
C ASP A 397 1.81 -7.65 20.40
N LEU A 398 2.28 -7.31 19.20
CA LEU A 398 2.50 -5.93 18.79
C LEU A 398 1.17 -5.20 18.58
N ASN A 399 0.14 -5.88 18.06
CA ASN A 399 -1.23 -5.34 18.04
C ASN A 399 -1.81 -5.16 19.44
N ARG A 400 -1.52 -6.05 20.39
CA ARG A 400 -1.99 -5.89 21.77
C ARG A 400 -1.46 -4.59 22.39
N LEU A 401 -0.17 -4.32 22.18
CA LEU A 401 0.52 -3.16 22.76
C LEU A 401 0.30 -1.87 21.95
N LEU A 402 0.53 -1.87 20.64
CA LEU A 402 0.43 -0.68 19.77
C LEU A 402 -0.93 -0.47 19.11
N LYS A 403 -1.87 -1.42 19.19
CA LYS A 403 -3.17 -1.51 18.48
C LYS A 403 -3.08 -1.67 16.95
N GLY A 404 -2.10 -1.06 16.30
CA GLY A 404 -1.82 -1.17 14.86
C GLY A 404 -0.80 -0.13 14.37
N HIS A 405 -0.47 -0.19 13.09
CA HIS A 405 0.39 0.74 12.37
C HIS A 405 -0.41 1.94 11.87
N ARG A 406 -0.20 3.13 12.45
CA ARG A 406 -0.90 4.37 12.07
C ARG A 406 -0.02 5.28 11.23
N LYS A 407 -0.64 5.92 10.23
CA LYS A 407 -0.01 6.98 9.42
C LYS A 407 0.33 8.20 10.30
N GLY A 408 1.35 8.95 9.91
CA GLY A 408 1.74 10.19 10.60
C GLY A 408 2.59 10.02 11.86
N GLU A 409 2.77 8.78 12.35
CA GLU A 409 3.57 8.48 13.53
C GLU A 409 5.07 8.32 13.21
N LEU A 410 5.90 8.61 14.22
CA LEU A 410 7.32 8.28 14.22
C LEU A 410 7.59 7.13 15.21
N THR A 411 8.05 5.99 14.71
CA THR A 411 8.52 4.87 15.53
C THR A 411 10.04 4.84 15.56
N VAL A 412 10.64 4.92 16.73
CA VAL A 412 12.08 4.71 16.92
C VAL A 412 12.34 3.26 17.32
N PHE A 413 13.23 2.59 16.59
CA PHE A 413 13.60 1.20 16.83
C PHE A 413 15.10 1.08 17.15
N THR A 414 15.42 0.46 18.29
CA THR A 414 16.80 0.31 18.75
C THR A 414 17.11 -1.09 19.29
N GLY A 415 18.38 -1.39 19.52
CA GLY A 415 18.85 -2.71 19.96
C GLY A 415 20.34 -2.92 19.68
N PRO A 416 21.00 -3.91 20.34
CA PRO A 416 22.44 -4.13 20.22
C PRO A 416 22.91 -4.42 18.79
N THR A 417 24.20 -4.26 18.53
CA THR A 417 24.79 -4.66 17.24
C THR A 417 24.70 -6.18 17.09
N GLY A 418 24.24 -6.65 15.92
CA GLY A 418 24.06 -8.08 15.66
C GLY A 418 22.81 -8.74 16.28
N SER A 419 21.94 -8.00 17.00
CA SER A 419 20.72 -8.58 17.60
C SER A 419 19.65 -9.02 16.58
N GLY A 420 19.77 -8.60 15.32
CA GLY A 420 18.82 -8.89 14.23
C GLY A 420 17.88 -7.74 13.87
N LYS A 421 18.26 -6.49 14.18
CA LYS A 421 17.45 -5.29 13.95
C LYS A 421 16.83 -5.19 12.55
N THR A 422 17.66 -5.10 11.52
CA THR A 422 17.27 -5.03 10.11
C THR A 422 16.37 -6.21 9.73
N THR A 423 16.71 -7.42 10.18
CA THR A 423 15.94 -8.65 9.93
C THR A 423 14.55 -8.63 10.57
N PHE A 424 14.39 -8.01 11.75
CA PHE A 424 13.09 -7.86 12.38
C PHE A 424 12.25 -6.78 11.66
N ILE A 425 12.85 -5.63 11.36
CA ILE A 425 12.14 -4.54 10.66
C ILE A 425 11.78 -4.93 9.23
N SER A 426 12.58 -5.78 8.56
CA SER A 426 12.28 -6.27 7.22
C SER A 426 11.04 -7.16 7.21
N GLU A 427 10.87 -8.04 8.19
CA GLU A 427 9.67 -8.86 8.35
C GLU A 427 8.45 -8.04 8.79
N TYR A 428 8.64 -7.08 9.70
CA TYR A 428 7.62 -6.13 10.15
C TYR A 428 7.08 -5.26 9.01
N ALA A 429 7.95 -4.76 8.14
CA ALA A 429 7.56 -3.96 6.97
C ALA A 429 6.91 -4.82 5.89
N LEU A 430 7.46 -6.03 5.65
CA LEU A 430 6.89 -6.99 4.71
C LEU A 430 5.46 -7.41 5.09
N ASP A 431 5.19 -7.65 6.37
CA ASP A 431 3.84 -7.94 6.87
C ASP A 431 2.83 -6.82 6.55
N LEU A 432 3.27 -5.56 6.62
CA LEU A 432 2.46 -4.40 6.21
C LEU A 432 2.33 -4.31 4.68
N CYS A 433 3.40 -4.56 3.91
CA CYS A 433 3.37 -4.60 2.45
C CYS A 433 2.35 -5.62 1.92
N THR A 434 2.33 -6.83 2.51
CA THR A 434 1.36 -7.89 2.13
C THR A 434 -0.09 -7.53 2.43
N GLN A 435 -0.34 -6.49 3.24
CA GLN A 435 -1.66 -5.94 3.52
C GLN A 435 -1.96 -4.66 2.70
N GLY A 436 -1.14 -4.36 1.69
CA GLY A 436 -1.32 -3.21 0.80
C GLY A 436 -0.77 -1.88 1.34
N VAL A 437 0.13 -1.88 2.33
CA VAL A 437 0.77 -0.65 2.81
C VAL A 437 1.96 -0.30 1.91
N ASN A 438 1.81 0.75 1.10
CA ASN A 438 2.88 1.27 0.24
C ASN A 438 4.09 1.70 1.10
N THR A 439 5.20 0.98 0.94
CA THR A 439 6.36 1.05 1.84
C THR A 439 7.63 1.39 1.08
N LEU A 440 8.38 2.37 1.56
CA LEU A 440 9.69 2.76 1.04
C LEU A 440 10.79 2.42 2.04
N TRP A 441 11.83 1.75 1.57
CA TRP A 441 12.97 1.37 2.40
C TRP A 441 14.24 2.14 2.01
N GLY A 442 14.76 2.95 2.94
CA GLY A 442 16.07 3.59 2.87
C GLY A 442 17.12 2.77 3.61
N SER A 443 17.88 1.95 2.86
CA SER A 443 18.88 1.03 3.42
C SER A 443 20.30 1.57 3.25
N PHE A 444 20.80 2.26 4.26
CA PHE A 444 22.13 2.90 4.21
C PHE A 444 23.26 1.96 4.68
N GLU A 445 22.95 0.94 5.49
CA GLU A 445 23.90 -0.03 6.04
C GLU A 445 24.11 -1.29 5.14
N ILE A 446 23.10 -1.67 4.37
CA ILE A 446 23.07 -2.93 3.60
C ILE A 446 22.54 -2.68 2.18
N SER A 447 23.17 -3.29 1.17
CA SER A 447 22.75 -3.16 -0.22
C SER A 447 21.37 -3.75 -0.49
N ASN A 448 20.58 -3.08 -1.34
CA ASN A 448 19.21 -3.47 -1.68
C ASN A 448 19.08 -4.93 -2.13
N VAL A 449 20.01 -5.45 -2.93
CA VAL A 449 20.01 -6.86 -3.38
C VAL A 449 20.06 -7.84 -2.18
N ARG A 450 20.87 -7.52 -1.15
CA ARG A 450 21.00 -8.38 0.03
C ARG A 450 19.80 -8.25 0.96
N LEU A 451 19.22 -7.06 1.07
CA LEU A 451 17.97 -6.83 1.79
C LEU A 451 16.79 -7.56 1.13
N ALA A 452 16.61 -7.39 -0.18
CA ALA A 452 15.58 -8.05 -0.97
C ALA A 452 15.67 -9.57 -0.87
N ARG A 453 16.89 -10.15 -0.91
CA ARG A 453 17.09 -11.60 -0.64
C ARG A 453 16.57 -12.01 0.74
N VAL A 454 16.79 -11.22 1.79
CA VAL A 454 16.27 -11.51 3.13
C VAL A 454 14.74 -11.42 3.14
N MET A 455 14.17 -10.35 2.59
CA MET A 455 12.71 -10.15 2.53
C MET A 455 12.01 -11.23 1.71
N LEU A 456 12.56 -11.63 0.56
CA LEU A 456 12.03 -12.71 -0.27
C LEU A 456 12.08 -14.08 0.46
N THR A 457 13.15 -14.34 1.23
CA THR A 457 13.24 -15.54 2.10
C THR A 457 12.20 -15.52 3.22
N GLN A 458 11.95 -14.34 3.81
CA GLN A 458 10.92 -14.13 4.84
C GLN A 458 9.49 -14.22 4.29
N PHE A 459 9.29 -13.86 3.02
CA PHE A 459 8.03 -13.92 2.27
C PHE A 459 7.66 -15.36 1.88
N ALA A 460 8.63 -16.11 1.35
CA ALA A 460 8.48 -17.54 1.04
C ALA A 460 8.36 -18.43 2.30
N VAL A 461 8.72 -17.89 3.48
CA VAL A 461 8.75 -18.60 4.78
C VAL A 461 9.57 -19.90 4.71
N GLY A 462 10.64 -19.90 3.91
CA GLY A 462 11.43 -21.10 3.62
C GLY A 462 12.79 -20.76 2.99
N ARG A 463 13.68 -21.76 2.92
CA ARG A 463 15.00 -21.59 2.29
C ARG A 463 14.90 -21.67 0.78
N LEU A 464 14.72 -20.53 0.14
CA LEU A 464 14.80 -20.40 -1.32
C LEU A 464 16.14 -20.89 -1.90
N GLU A 465 17.24 -20.80 -1.13
CA GLU A 465 18.54 -21.38 -1.51
C GLU A 465 18.50 -22.91 -1.71
N GLU A 466 17.59 -23.60 -1.01
CA GLU A 466 17.37 -25.05 -1.12
C GLU A 466 16.21 -25.38 -2.08
N GLN A 467 15.50 -24.36 -2.61
CA GLN A 467 14.28 -24.48 -3.41
C GLN A 467 14.27 -23.48 -4.60
N LEU A 468 15.39 -23.37 -5.31
CA LEU A 468 15.57 -22.44 -6.44
C LEU A 468 14.61 -22.73 -7.62
N ASP A 469 14.06 -23.94 -7.69
CA ASP A 469 12.99 -24.34 -8.60
C ASP A 469 11.69 -23.53 -8.41
N LYS A 470 11.53 -22.84 -7.28
CA LYS A 470 10.40 -21.95 -6.97
C LYS A 470 10.79 -20.47 -6.95
N TYR A 471 12.00 -20.11 -7.38
CA TYR A 471 12.46 -18.73 -7.32
C TYR A 471 11.52 -17.80 -8.10
N ASP A 472 11.24 -18.12 -9.36
CA ASP A 472 10.36 -17.34 -10.24
C ASP A 472 8.96 -17.14 -9.59
N GLU A 473 8.31 -18.22 -9.14
CA GLU A 473 6.99 -18.18 -8.46
C GLU A 473 6.95 -17.21 -7.26
N TRP A 474 8.01 -17.17 -6.46
CA TRP A 474 8.08 -16.27 -5.31
C TRP A 474 8.55 -14.86 -5.68
N ALA A 475 9.35 -14.71 -6.74
CA ALA A 475 9.81 -13.43 -7.25
C ALA A 475 8.65 -12.63 -7.86
N ASP A 476 7.87 -13.25 -8.75
CA ASP A 476 6.68 -12.65 -9.38
C ASP A 476 5.71 -12.11 -8.30
N ARG A 477 5.41 -12.95 -7.30
CA ARG A 477 4.53 -12.60 -6.16
C ARG A 477 5.12 -11.57 -5.19
N PHE A 478 6.43 -11.36 -5.22
CA PHE A 478 7.13 -10.36 -4.40
C PHE A 478 7.22 -9.01 -5.14
N GLU A 479 7.27 -9.04 -6.47
CA GLU A 479 7.20 -7.86 -7.35
C GLU A 479 5.82 -7.20 -7.32
N ASP A 480 4.74 -7.98 -7.15
CA ASP A 480 3.38 -7.48 -6.89
C ASP A 480 3.23 -6.66 -5.59
N LEU A 481 4.20 -6.71 -4.67
CA LEU A 481 4.11 -5.99 -3.39
C LEU A 481 4.40 -4.49 -3.59
N PRO A 482 3.70 -3.58 -2.88
CA PRO A 482 3.92 -2.15 -2.98
C PRO A 482 5.16 -1.71 -2.16
N LEU A 483 6.31 -2.33 -2.44
CA LEU A 483 7.58 -2.20 -1.73
C LEU A 483 8.64 -1.55 -2.65
N TYR A 484 9.16 -0.41 -2.21
CA TYR A 484 10.10 0.41 -2.96
C TYR A 484 11.40 0.58 -2.19
N PHE A 485 12.53 0.71 -2.89
CA PHE A 485 13.85 0.88 -2.27
C PHE A 485 14.49 2.19 -2.71
N MET A 486 15.07 2.96 -1.78
CA MET A 486 15.97 4.05 -2.14
C MET A 486 17.27 3.47 -2.70
N THR A 487 17.86 4.12 -3.71
CA THR A 487 19.14 3.71 -4.32
C THR A 487 20.37 4.15 -3.51
N PHE A 488 20.17 4.76 -2.34
CA PHE A 488 21.22 5.23 -1.45
C PHE A 488 21.98 4.07 -0.79
N HIS A 489 23.30 4.22 -0.71
CA HIS A 489 24.17 3.34 0.06
C HIS A 489 25.28 4.18 0.71
N GLY A 490 25.62 3.90 1.96
CA GLY A 490 26.60 4.71 2.71
C GLY A 490 26.05 6.08 3.12
N GLN A 491 26.94 7.08 3.23
CA GLN A 491 26.59 8.39 3.77
C GLN A 491 25.79 9.24 2.77
N GLN A 492 24.74 9.90 3.24
CA GLN A 492 23.86 10.77 2.43
C GLN A 492 23.40 12.00 3.23
N SER A 493 23.10 13.10 2.52
CA SER A 493 22.57 14.30 3.16
C SER A 493 21.09 14.12 3.54
N ILE A 494 20.70 14.63 4.72
CA ILE A 494 19.30 14.64 5.17
C ILE A 494 18.36 15.30 4.16
N ARG A 495 18.80 16.38 3.50
CA ARG A 495 18.00 17.07 2.49
C ARG A 495 17.68 16.14 1.31
N THR A 496 18.71 15.49 0.74
CA THR A 496 18.54 14.53 -0.36
C THR A 496 17.57 13.40 0.01
N VAL A 497 17.67 12.89 1.24
CA VAL A 497 16.78 11.81 1.73
C VAL A 497 15.34 12.31 1.91
N ILE A 498 15.12 13.47 2.53
CA ILE A 498 13.77 14.06 2.67
C ILE A 498 13.15 14.42 1.32
N ASP A 499 13.91 15.02 0.41
CA ASP A 499 13.43 15.37 -0.93
C ASP A 499 13.03 14.09 -1.71
N THR A 500 13.81 13.01 -1.58
CA THR A 500 13.49 11.68 -2.15
C THR A 500 12.25 11.05 -1.52
N MET A 501 12.09 11.16 -0.19
CA MET A 501 10.89 10.68 0.51
C MET A 501 9.64 11.46 0.10
N GLN A 502 9.74 12.79 -0.08
CA GLN A 502 8.64 13.62 -0.57
C GLN A 502 8.24 13.24 -2.01
N HIS A 503 9.23 13.04 -2.89
CA HIS A 503 9.00 12.55 -4.25
C HIS A 503 8.32 11.18 -4.24
N ALA A 504 8.80 10.23 -3.44
CA ALA A 504 8.23 8.90 -3.35
C ALA A 504 6.79 8.90 -2.80
N VAL A 505 6.49 9.68 -1.76
CA VAL A 505 5.09 9.89 -1.29
C VAL A 505 4.22 10.47 -2.40
N TYR A 506 4.73 11.42 -3.19
CA TYR A 506 3.97 12.02 -4.29
C TYR A 506 3.72 11.02 -5.44
N VAL A 507 4.73 10.26 -5.86
CA VAL A 507 4.60 9.37 -7.03
C VAL A 507 3.90 8.06 -6.67
N TYR A 508 4.32 7.41 -5.58
CA TYR A 508 3.91 6.03 -5.22
C TYR A 508 2.92 5.96 -4.04
N ASP A 509 2.44 7.09 -3.53
CA ASP A 509 1.53 7.16 -2.36
C ASP A 509 2.08 6.43 -1.11
N ILE A 510 3.40 6.48 -0.91
CA ILE A 510 4.08 5.85 0.23
C ILE A 510 3.44 6.26 1.56
N CYS A 511 2.98 5.27 2.31
CA CYS A 511 2.35 5.43 3.62
C CYS A 511 3.25 4.96 4.78
N HIS A 512 4.34 4.26 4.48
CA HIS A 512 5.35 3.82 5.44
C HIS A 512 6.77 4.03 4.89
N VAL A 513 7.67 4.64 5.65
CA VAL A 513 9.10 4.75 5.32
C VAL A 513 9.93 4.09 6.42
N VAL A 514 10.82 3.18 6.03
CA VAL A 514 11.86 2.64 6.92
C VAL A 514 13.20 3.30 6.62
N ILE A 515 13.88 3.78 7.65
CA ILE A 515 15.24 4.35 7.57
C ILE A 515 16.17 3.48 8.42
N ASP A 516 16.99 2.65 7.76
CA ASP A 516 17.97 1.76 8.39
C ASP A 516 19.39 2.07 7.84
N ASN A 517 20.18 2.93 8.47
CA ASN A 517 20.12 3.41 9.85
C ASN A 517 20.55 4.88 9.96
N LEU A 518 19.99 5.62 10.92
CA LEU A 518 20.20 7.05 11.16
C LEU A 518 21.69 7.47 11.16
N GLN A 519 22.56 6.65 11.73
CA GLN A 519 24.00 6.96 11.86
C GLN A 519 24.69 7.27 10.52
N PHE A 520 24.23 6.72 9.39
CA PHE A 520 24.83 6.99 8.07
C PHE A 520 24.53 8.41 7.57
N MET A 521 23.46 9.03 8.03
CA MET A 521 23.05 10.38 7.63
C MET A 521 23.77 11.49 8.42
N MET A 522 24.54 11.12 9.46
CA MET A 522 25.27 12.03 10.34
C MET A 522 26.73 12.24 9.93
N GLY A 523 27.18 11.63 8.82
CA GLY A 523 28.60 11.48 8.48
C GLY A 523 29.32 12.74 7.99
N HIS A 524 28.60 13.82 7.70
CA HIS A 524 29.11 14.94 6.90
C HIS A 524 29.82 16.05 7.71
N GLU A 525 29.72 16.04 9.04
CA GLU A 525 30.22 17.12 9.92
C GLU A 525 31.28 16.61 10.91
N GLN A 526 32.49 17.20 10.84
CA GLN A 526 33.69 16.73 11.51
C GLN A 526 33.90 17.24 12.95
N LEU A 527 32.90 17.88 13.56
CA LEU A 527 32.97 18.35 14.94
C LEU A 527 32.00 17.56 15.84
N SER A 528 32.50 17.08 16.99
CA SER A 528 31.76 16.18 17.88
C SER A 528 30.57 16.84 18.58
N THR A 529 30.62 18.15 18.80
CA THR A 529 29.55 18.96 19.38
C THR A 529 28.34 19.04 18.45
N ASP A 530 28.56 19.22 17.15
CA ASP A 530 27.49 19.41 16.17
C ASP A 530 26.72 18.12 15.90
N ARG A 531 27.34 16.94 16.09
CA ARG A 531 26.68 15.64 15.85
C ARG A 531 25.37 15.44 16.62
N ILE A 532 25.29 15.91 17.86
CA ILE A 532 24.04 15.79 18.65
C ILE A 532 22.98 16.75 18.11
N ALA A 533 23.37 17.99 17.78
CA ALA A 533 22.46 18.98 17.18
C ALA A 533 21.98 18.58 15.78
N ALA A 534 22.87 18.02 14.94
CA ALA A 534 22.55 17.46 13.64
C ALA A 534 21.59 16.27 13.75
N GLN A 535 21.81 15.37 14.72
CA GLN A 535 20.87 14.28 14.98
C GLN A 535 19.49 14.82 15.40
N ASP A 536 19.45 15.82 16.28
CA ASP A 536 18.22 16.46 16.74
C ASP A 536 17.49 17.20 15.62
N TYR A 537 18.22 17.77 14.66
CA TYR A 537 17.67 18.34 13.43
C TYR A 537 17.06 17.24 12.55
N ILE A 538 17.78 16.14 12.30
CA ILE A 538 17.30 15.01 11.49
C ILE A 538 16.03 14.39 12.10
N ILE A 539 16.00 14.15 13.42
CA ILE A 539 14.82 13.62 14.12
C ILE A 539 13.63 14.58 13.95
N GLY A 540 13.85 15.88 14.10
CA GLY A 540 12.81 16.90 13.89
C GLY A 540 12.31 16.93 12.44
N ALA A 541 13.20 16.79 11.46
CA ALA A 541 12.85 16.72 10.04
C ALA A 541 12.01 15.47 9.72
N PHE A 542 12.38 14.30 10.24
CA PHE A 542 11.59 13.07 10.08
C PHE A 542 10.24 13.13 10.81
N ARG A 543 10.18 13.70 12.02
CA ARG A 543 8.91 13.87 12.72
C ARG A 543 7.95 14.78 11.96
N LYS A 544 8.48 15.92 11.48
CA LYS A 544 7.72 16.87 10.65
C LYS A 544 7.24 16.20 9.36
N PHE A 545 8.13 15.50 8.64
CA PHE A 545 7.77 14.77 7.43
C PHE A 545 6.63 13.77 7.69
N ALA A 546 6.74 12.95 8.74
CA ALA A 546 5.72 11.96 9.08
C ALA A 546 4.33 12.62 9.20
N THR A 547 4.25 13.68 10.00
CA THR A 547 3.00 14.41 10.25
C THR A 547 2.48 15.17 9.01
N ASP A 548 3.33 15.92 8.31
CA ASP A 548 2.93 16.73 7.14
C ASP A 548 2.46 15.84 5.97
N SER A 549 3.21 14.77 5.67
CA SER A 549 2.91 13.82 4.59
C SER A 549 1.88 12.75 4.97
N SER A 550 1.47 12.65 6.23
CA SER A 550 0.61 11.56 6.73
C SER A 550 1.22 10.17 6.42
N CYS A 551 2.51 10.03 6.66
CA CYS A 551 3.32 8.84 6.38
C CYS A 551 3.94 8.34 7.69
N HIS A 552 3.90 7.04 7.99
CA HIS A 552 4.60 6.50 9.15
C HIS A 552 6.10 6.45 8.87
N VAL A 553 6.94 6.85 9.83
CA VAL A 553 8.40 6.70 9.71
C VAL A 553 8.91 5.75 10.79
N THR A 554 9.51 4.64 10.37
CA THR A 554 10.25 3.73 11.26
C THR A 554 11.74 4.03 11.15
N LEU A 555 12.28 4.67 12.18
CA LEU A 555 13.68 5.10 12.24
C LEU A 555 14.47 4.12 13.11
N VAL A 556 15.39 3.37 12.49
CA VAL A 556 16.38 2.61 13.25
C VAL A 556 17.41 3.59 13.81
N ILE A 557 17.80 3.37 15.07
CA ILE A 557 18.89 4.09 15.74
C ILE A 557 19.69 3.09 16.57
N HIS A 558 21.01 3.01 16.37
CA HIS A 558 21.86 2.23 17.29
C HIS A 558 21.84 2.83 18.72
N PRO A 559 21.95 2.00 19.77
CA PRO A 559 22.13 2.49 21.13
C PRO A 559 23.51 3.14 21.32
N ARG A 560 23.67 3.84 22.44
CA ARG A 560 24.98 4.20 23.00
C ARG A 560 25.77 2.93 23.33
N LYS A 561 27.08 3.06 23.50
CA LYS A 561 27.88 1.97 24.08
C LYS A 561 27.49 1.81 25.55
N GLU A 562 26.75 0.74 25.83
CA GLU A 562 26.39 0.25 27.14
C GLU A 562 27.15 -1.07 27.39
N ASP A 563 27.19 -1.56 28.63
CA ASP A 563 27.76 -2.87 28.93
C ASP A 563 26.88 -3.99 28.34
N ASP A 564 27.49 -5.01 27.72
CA ASP A 564 26.80 -6.14 27.05
C ASP A 564 25.82 -6.90 27.99
N ASP A 565 26.02 -6.82 29.32
CA ASP A 565 25.19 -7.46 30.35
C ASP A 565 23.99 -6.61 30.82
N LYS A 566 23.87 -5.36 30.38
CA LYS A 566 22.78 -4.44 30.78
C LYS A 566 21.65 -4.43 29.75
N GLU A 567 20.41 -4.54 30.23
CA GLU A 567 19.22 -4.39 29.38
C GLU A 567 19.05 -2.92 28.97
N LEU A 568 18.96 -2.67 27.66
CA LEU A 568 18.86 -1.31 27.11
C LEU A 568 17.60 -0.61 27.60
N GLN A 569 17.70 0.68 27.92
CA GLN A 569 16.55 1.51 28.29
C GLN A 569 16.30 2.58 27.23
N THR A 570 15.19 3.31 27.34
CA THR A 570 14.89 4.47 26.48
C THR A 570 16.01 5.54 26.53
N ALA A 571 16.72 5.65 27.65
CA ALA A 571 17.88 6.53 27.81
C ALA A 571 19.17 6.03 27.11
N SER A 572 19.23 4.74 26.75
CA SER A 572 20.36 4.12 26.04
C SER A 572 20.35 4.38 24.54
N ILE A 573 19.36 5.09 23.99
CA ILE A 573 19.32 5.51 22.58
C ILE A 573 20.48 6.50 22.33
N PHE A 574 21.19 6.34 21.21
CA PHE A 574 22.25 7.27 20.82
C PHE A 574 21.68 8.65 20.44
N GLY A 575 22.41 9.72 20.77
CA GLY A 575 21.95 11.10 20.58
C GLY A 575 21.34 11.72 21.83
N SER A 576 20.62 12.83 21.70
CA SER A 576 19.89 13.45 22.80
C SER A 576 18.62 12.66 23.16
N ALA A 577 17.90 13.10 24.20
CA ALA A 577 16.57 12.56 24.52
C ALA A 577 15.51 12.84 23.43
N LYS A 578 15.78 13.73 22.47
CA LYS A 578 14.81 14.15 21.45
C LYS A 578 14.27 12.98 20.63
N ALA A 579 15.09 11.97 20.33
CA ALA A 579 14.64 10.76 19.64
C ALA A 579 13.46 10.08 20.34
N SER A 580 13.55 9.89 21.66
CA SER A 580 12.50 9.24 22.46
C SER A 580 11.35 10.19 22.83
N GLN A 581 11.57 11.50 22.81
CA GLN A 581 10.54 12.51 23.05
C GLN A 581 9.63 12.70 21.82
N GLU A 582 10.22 12.87 20.63
CA GLU A 582 9.52 13.12 19.36
C GLU A 582 8.85 11.86 18.78
N ALA A 583 9.38 10.66 19.06
CA ALA A 583 8.75 9.42 18.62
C ALA A 583 7.40 9.19 19.31
N ASP A 584 6.39 8.69 18.59
CA ASP A 584 5.14 8.21 19.19
C ASP A 584 5.34 6.84 19.82
N ASN A 585 6.13 5.98 19.15
CA ASN A 585 6.43 4.62 19.60
C ASN A 585 7.94 4.43 19.78
N VAL A 586 8.36 3.75 20.84
CA VAL A 586 9.77 3.36 21.06
C VAL A 586 9.82 1.85 21.27
N LEU A 587 10.57 1.19 20.39
CA LEU A 587 10.75 -0.26 20.34
C LEU A 587 12.21 -0.62 20.60
N ILE A 588 12.45 -1.54 21.52
CA ILE A 588 13.79 -2.02 21.89
C ILE A 588 13.87 -3.53 21.66
N LEU A 589 14.73 -3.97 20.74
CA LEU A 589 15.07 -5.37 20.53
C LEU A 589 16.18 -5.78 21.49
N GLN A 590 15.81 -6.51 22.54
CA GLN A 590 16.71 -7.01 23.57
C GLN A 590 17.23 -8.42 23.19
N ASP A 591 18.51 -8.69 23.41
CA ASP A 591 19.11 -10.03 23.25
C ASP A 591 19.84 -10.42 24.54
N ARG A 592 19.08 -11.01 25.49
CA ARG A 592 19.63 -11.40 26.79
C ARG A 592 20.39 -12.72 26.65
N ARG A 593 21.69 -12.62 26.44
CA ARG A 593 22.63 -13.75 26.46
C ARG A 593 22.56 -14.42 27.83
N LEU A 594 22.36 -15.74 27.86
CA LEU A 594 22.37 -16.54 29.08
C LEU A 594 23.72 -17.26 29.19
N VAL A 595 24.26 -17.32 30.41
CA VAL A 595 25.54 -18.01 30.69
C VAL A 595 25.50 -19.49 30.27
N THR A 596 24.31 -20.10 30.29
CA THR A 596 24.06 -21.46 29.81
C THR A 596 22.78 -21.51 28.95
N GLY A 597 22.94 -21.55 27.63
CA GLY A 597 21.86 -21.73 26.65
C GLY A 597 21.76 -20.63 25.59
N PRO A 598 20.91 -20.80 24.57
CA PRO A 598 20.64 -19.74 23.60
C PRO A 598 20.03 -18.52 24.30
N GLY A 599 20.49 -17.32 23.91
CA GLY A 599 19.99 -16.05 24.46
C GLY A 599 18.49 -15.87 24.24
N LYS A 600 17.81 -15.24 25.21
CA LYS A 600 16.40 -14.91 25.09
C LYS A 600 16.24 -13.56 24.41
N ARG A 601 15.77 -13.59 23.17
CA ARG A 601 15.35 -12.40 22.44
C ARG A 601 13.91 -12.04 22.78
N TYR A 602 13.65 -10.75 22.91
CA TYR A 602 12.31 -10.21 23.09
C TYR A 602 12.25 -8.79 22.55
N LEU A 603 11.07 -8.39 22.08
CA LEU A 603 10.79 -7.00 21.79
C LEU A 603 10.16 -6.35 23.01
N GLN A 604 10.62 -5.14 23.33
CA GLN A 604 10.08 -4.29 24.37
C GLN A 604 9.47 -3.04 23.71
N VAL A 605 8.18 -2.81 23.96
CA VAL A 605 7.51 -1.53 23.70
C VAL A 605 7.73 -0.65 24.92
N SER A 606 8.64 0.31 24.81
CA SER A 606 9.01 1.24 25.89
C SER A 606 8.25 2.57 25.85
N LYS A 607 7.56 2.85 24.74
CA LYS A 607 6.66 3.99 24.59
C LYS A 607 5.59 3.65 23.55
N ASN A 608 4.35 4.02 23.84
CA ASN A 608 3.24 4.08 22.91
C ASN A 608 2.42 5.33 23.25
N ARG A 609 2.35 6.30 22.34
CA ARG A 609 1.62 7.55 22.57
C ARG A 609 0.11 7.43 22.37
N PHE A 610 -0.34 6.48 21.55
CA PHE A 610 -1.74 6.34 21.15
C PHE A 610 -2.61 5.78 22.28
N ASP A 611 -2.15 4.70 22.91
CA ASP A 611 -2.92 3.97 23.93
C ASP A 611 -2.24 3.95 25.32
N GLY A 612 -0.94 4.23 25.40
CA GLY A 612 -0.17 4.18 26.64
C GLY A 612 0.34 2.77 27.03
N ASP A 613 -0.23 1.71 26.45
CA ASP A 613 0.19 0.32 26.69
C ASP A 613 1.67 0.10 26.34
N VAL A 614 2.43 -0.37 27.33
CA VAL A 614 3.85 -0.76 27.25
C VAL A 614 4.05 -2.19 27.74
N GLY A 615 5.11 -2.86 27.29
CA GLY A 615 5.36 -4.24 27.69
C GLY A 615 6.40 -4.96 26.85
N VAL A 616 6.53 -6.26 27.10
CA VAL A 616 7.48 -7.14 26.39
C VAL A 616 6.76 -8.34 25.76
N PHE A 617 7.29 -8.83 24.64
CA PHE A 617 6.91 -10.12 24.10
C PHE A 617 8.13 -10.88 23.54
N PRO A 618 8.25 -12.20 23.83
CA PRO A 618 9.41 -12.98 23.44
C PRO A 618 9.43 -13.30 21.94
N LEU A 619 10.64 -13.36 21.38
CA LEU A 619 10.90 -13.64 19.97
C LEU A 619 11.81 -14.87 19.82
N GLU A 620 11.39 -15.84 19.03
CA GLU A 620 12.19 -16.97 18.57
C GLU A 620 12.59 -16.73 17.11
N PHE A 621 13.88 -16.88 16.77
CA PHE A 621 14.39 -16.63 15.42
C PHE A 621 14.60 -17.93 14.66
N ASN A 622 13.88 -18.10 13.55
CA ASN A 622 14.02 -19.25 12.66
C ASN A 622 15.14 -19.01 11.62
N LYS A 623 16.19 -19.83 11.68
CA LYS A 623 17.34 -19.80 10.74
C LYS A 623 17.07 -20.37 9.35
N SER A 624 15.88 -20.95 9.08
CA SER A 624 15.53 -21.40 7.72
C SER A 624 14.85 -20.28 6.92
N SER A 625 13.78 -19.72 7.46
CA SER A 625 12.99 -18.64 6.84
C SER A 625 13.56 -17.23 7.10
N LEU A 626 14.52 -17.08 8.02
CA LEU A 626 15.00 -15.79 8.55
C LEU A 626 13.91 -14.97 9.25
N THR A 627 12.88 -15.64 9.79
CA THR A 627 11.70 -14.99 10.39
C THR A 627 11.68 -15.13 11.91
N PHE A 628 10.90 -14.28 12.57
CA PHE A 628 10.61 -14.34 13.99
C PHE A 628 9.24 -14.97 14.26
N SER A 629 9.12 -15.67 15.39
CA SER A 629 7.86 -16.27 15.86
C SER A 629 7.74 -16.12 17.37
N ILE A 630 6.51 -16.14 17.88
CA ILE A 630 6.26 -16.21 19.33
C ILE A 630 6.58 -17.65 19.80
N PRO A 631 7.47 -17.85 20.79
CA PRO A 631 7.76 -19.18 21.31
C PRO A 631 6.50 -19.88 21.83
N PRO A 632 6.34 -21.21 21.59
CA PRO A 632 5.19 -21.94 22.10
C PRO A 632 5.15 -21.89 23.64
N LYS A 633 4.01 -21.47 24.20
CA LYS A 633 3.79 -21.44 25.66
C LYS A 633 3.95 -22.85 26.23
N SER A 634 5.11 -23.14 26.81
CA SER A 634 5.36 -24.42 27.47
C SER A 634 4.36 -24.61 28.60
N LYS A 635 3.47 -25.60 28.48
CA LYS A 635 2.57 -25.99 29.58
C LYS A 635 3.41 -26.20 30.84
N ALA A 636 2.97 -25.61 31.95
CA ALA A 636 3.69 -25.68 33.22
C ALA A 636 4.09 -27.14 33.52
N ARG A 637 5.39 -27.38 33.73
CA ARG A 637 5.87 -28.70 34.13
C ARG A 637 5.15 -29.10 35.41
N LEU A 638 4.28 -30.11 35.32
CA LEU A 638 3.70 -30.80 36.46
C LEU A 638 4.85 -31.12 37.44
N LYS A 639 4.78 -30.59 38.66
CA LYS A 639 5.73 -30.93 39.71
C LYS A 639 5.63 -32.45 39.92
N LYS A 640 6.71 -33.18 39.62
CA LYS A 640 6.84 -34.56 40.07
C LYS A 640 6.74 -34.54 41.60
N ILE A 641 5.67 -35.12 42.12
CA ILE A 641 5.61 -35.52 43.53
C ILE A 641 6.76 -36.51 43.72
N LYS A 642 7.61 -36.25 44.72
CA LYS A 642 8.65 -37.17 45.15
C LYS A 642 8.18 -37.74 46.48
N ASP A 643 7.54 -38.91 46.43
CA ASP A 643 7.49 -39.78 47.59
C ASP A 643 8.93 -40.23 47.90
N ASP A 644 9.38 -40.03 49.14
CA ASP A 644 9.70 -41.18 49.99
C ASP A 644 9.70 -40.76 51.47
N ASN A 645 9.55 -41.75 52.36
CA ASN A 645 9.37 -41.60 53.80
C ASN A 645 10.68 -41.32 54.55
N GLY A 646 10.56 -40.68 55.73
CA GLY A 646 11.66 -40.48 56.66
C GLY A 646 11.20 -39.86 57.98
N LEU A 647 10.89 -40.70 58.98
CA LEU A 647 10.49 -40.28 60.32
C LEU A 647 11.62 -39.54 61.06
N VAL A 648 11.27 -38.50 61.84
CA VAL A 648 11.49 -38.42 63.31
C VAL A 648 10.97 -37.07 63.84
N ALA A 649 10.30 -37.10 64.99
CA ALA A 649 9.62 -35.95 65.57
C ALA A 649 10.54 -35.04 66.42
N LYS A 650 10.18 -33.76 66.55
CA LYS A 650 10.38 -32.97 67.79
C LYS A 650 9.32 -31.87 67.96
N LYS A 651 9.01 -31.58 69.22
CA LYS A 651 7.88 -30.74 69.71
C LYS A 651 8.26 -29.24 69.84
N PRO A 652 7.29 -28.32 70.10
CA PRO A 652 7.44 -26.88 69.86
C PRO A 652 7.82 -26.02 71.09
N SER A 653 8.27 -24.79 70.82
CA SER A 653 8.36 -23.64 71.74
C SER A 653 8.29 -22.35 70.88
N SER A 654 7.26 -21.50 70.97
CA SER A 654 6.89 -20.51 72.01
C SER A 654 7.76 -19.23 72.07
N GLY A 655 7.20 -18.06 71.70
CA GLY A 655 7.67 -16.78 72.28
C GLY A 655 7.62 -15.48 71.43
N LYS A 656 6.62 -14.63 71.72
CA LYS A 656 6.63 -13.13 71.73
C LYS A 656 6.84 -12.29 70.44
N LYS A 657 5.70 -11.73 69.98
CA LYS A 657 5.36 -10.29 69.78
C LYS A 657 6.47 -9.25 69.49
N GLY A 658 6.24 -8.40 68.48
CA GLY A 658 6.66 -6.98 68.52
C GLY A 658 6.64 -6.17 67.19
N ALA A 659 5.70 -5.23 67.06
CA ALA A 659 5.74 -3.98 66.26
C ALA A 659 5.77 -4.00 64.69
N VAL A 660 4.57 -3.77 64.14
CA VAL A 660 4.16 -3.14 62.85
C VAL A 660 4.62 -1.64 62.74
N PRO A 661 4.38 -0.83 61.65
CA PRO A 661 3.50 -1.03 60.46
C PRO A 661 3.97 -0.53 59.05
N GLN A 662 3.14 -0.87 58.03
CA GLN A 662 2.69 0.00 56.89
C GLN A 662 3.67 0.32 55.72
N ILE A 663 3.27 0.54 54.44
CA ILE A 663 1.95 0.70 53.78
C ILE A 663 1.93 0.01 52.37
N SER A 664 0.88 -0.77 52.09
CA SER A 664 0.23 -1.00 50.77
C SER A 664 -1.12 -1.73 51.06
N GLU A 665 -2.22 -1.68 50.30
CA GLU A 665 -2.48 -1.49 48.87
C GLU A 665 -3.90 -0.89 48.60
N THR A 666 -4.17 -0.54 47.34
CA THR A 666 -5.46 -0.66 46.57
C THR A 666 -6.83 -0.19 47.12
N HIS A 667 -7.63 0.36 46.19
CA HIS A 667 -9.10 0.37 46.26
C HIS A 667 -9.72 -0.30 45.02
N SER A 668 -10.73 -1.16 45.25
CA SER A 668 -11.74 -1.57 44.27
C SER A 668 -13.02 -2.00 44.99
N ASP A 669 -14.16 -1.41 44.60
CA ASP A 669 -15.58 -1.84 44.69
C ASP A 669 -16.08 -2.64 45.92
N GLN A 670 -17.16 -2.25 46.60
CA GLN A 670 -18.54 -2.26 46.07
C GLN A 670 -19.54 -1.31 46.80
N ALA A 671 -20.70 -1.11 46.15
CA ALA A 671 -21.85 -0.21 46.41
C ALA A 671 -22.45 -0.16 47.84
N PRO A 672 -23.28 0.88 48.18
CA PRO A 672 -24.72 0.84 47.81
C PRO A 672 -25.43 2.19 47.47
N ASN A 673 -26.61 2.06 46.83
CA ASN A 673 -27.79 2.95 46.73
C ASN A 673 -27.76 4.42 47.25
N PRO A 674 -28.40 5.33 46.49
CA PRO A 674 -29.37 6.26 47.13
C PRO A 674 -30.70 6.51 46.38
N ASN A 675 -31.64 7.10 47.12
CA ASN A 675 -33.04 7.38 46.78
C ASN A 675 -33.27 8.49 45.73
N LYS A 676 -34.49 8.48 45.15
CA LYS A 676 -35.23 9.64 44.59
C LYS A 676 -35.30 10.81 45.60
N PRO A 677 -35.38 12.10 45.18
CA PRO A 677 -36.52 12.70 44.44
C PRO A 677 -36.04 13.62 43.27
N ASP A 678 -36.85 14.29 42.45
CA ASP A 678 -38.23 14.24 41.92
C ASP A 678 -38.32 15.47 40.98
N LEU A 679 -39.23 15.52 40.01
CA LEU A 679 -39.27 16.54 38.95
C LEU A 679 -40.51 17.44 39.04
N SER A 680 -40.36 18.76 39.27
CA SER A 680 -41.44 19.72 38.94
C SER A 680 -41.02 21.19 38.72
N LYS A 681 -40.78 21.52 37.45
CA LYS A 681 -41.38 22.67 36.71
C LYS A 681 -40.90 24.13 37.01
N PRO A 682 -41.22 25.10 36.12
CA PRO A 682 -40.32 26.22 35.79
C PRO A 682 -40.87 27.63 36.13
N SER A 683 -40.06 28.68 35.95
CA SER A 683 -40.49 29.93 35.25
C SER A 683 -39.35 30.97 35.12
N ARG A 684 -39.51 31.83 34.09
CA ARG A 684 -38.70 33.00 33.69
C ARG A 684 -37.35 32.72 33.04
#